data_AF-A0A9P5C016-F1
#
_entry.id   AF-A0A9P5C016-F1
#
_cell.length_a   1.000
_cell.length_b   1.000
_cell.length_c   1.000
_cell.angle_alpha   90.00
_cell.angle_beta   90.00
_cell.angle_gamma   90.00
#
_symmetry.space_group_name_H-M   'P 1'
#
loop_
_entity.id
_entity.type
_entity.pdbx_description
1 polymer ?
#
loop_
_entity_poly.entity_id
_entity_poly.type
_entity_poly.pdbx_seq_one_letter_code
_entity_poly.pdbx_strand_id
1 'polypeptide(L)'
;MAELTISNSLREKMLRDEVAYTLSVKLVRSVELPMMAKTAGFDGILIDMEHSSFDLDTTSQICIAALYAGITPIVRVPSKDPFFVSRVLDGGALGVIVPHIRSVQDAKDVVAAAKFQPQGHRSSTNNLPHFQYRAIAAKKSNPVVNANTLVIPMVETLEAVECVEELAAIDGVDSLLIGTNDMTAEMGIPGDYENPRLTEIYEKTINACKKYGKWVGIGGLHSRLDLVEKFCTMGARWVMAATDGPLLLGGATKRAGEMAQLNSRVKAATSETQSEQKTQSNGLSNGLKNGSTNCARDFPCSIIDGFESGSDGYVEALKARIAFLKVRLDENGTDPGSSPHVTPQNASASTPGQHLTPRDSRDDIHSTIQEASYISLSAMAERTDKQRSTAEGLSFKSLLHAAIEASHTDLQLSTSVDENLRVANQFFDTEPFEAVHQAFVDYLNSSCPYIEPNKAGSTWHLLGLAMTRAVACGMHTVKELDLDQQTYRVEQHLHETTTSRRAAEKAVGLESYAAGLVELFKYSVNTSDPSCKVIVTETEAIFGNFLASLEDQLIARSRLKALGKQGVGIDKIDADACKQRGIPIFNTPGVNAQAVAETVLSLTMSVARQVGRITALQSAGKAVPKETCSGLIIRNKTIGIVGMGNIGQKVAAIFRGGLGCRIVAYDPLLPKDAWADIPHVRAETLEEVLESADVVTLHIPLLPQTRGLISYPQLSRMKRNAILINTARGGIVDETDLERALEEELIFGAGLDCHEQEPPTRERYGRIWATGRVVSTPHVGAATAETQMETATAAIDRLAEYIDRLS
;
A
#
# COMPACT_ATOMS: atom_id res chain seq x y z
N MET A 1 1.67 -54.53 14.80
CA MET A 1 1.36 -53.08 14.85
C MET A 1 1.88 -52.49 13.56
N ALA A 2 1.04 -51.78 12.79
CA ALA A 2 1.53 -51.11 11.58
C ALA A 2 2.68 -50.16 11.94
N GLU A 3 3.73 -50.15 11.13
CA GLU A 3 4.88 -49.26 11.30
C GLU A 3 4.40 -47.80 11.23
N LEU A 4 4.87 -46.97 12.16
CA LEU A 4 4.46 -45.57 12.19
C LEU A 4 5.21 -44.83 11.09
N THR A 5 4.50 -44.39 10.05
CA THR A 5 5.10 -43.72 8.89
C THR A 5 4.46 -42.35 8.65
N ILE A 6 5.26 -41.45 8.07
CA ILE A 6 4.83 -40.17 7.51
C ILE A 6 5.28 -40.19 6.05
N SER A 7 4.40 -39.85 5.10
CA SER A 7 4.81 -39.69 3.71
C SER A 7 5.40 -38.30 3.50
N ASN A 8 6.56 -38.26 2.84
CA ASN A 8 7.22 -37.03 2.42
C ASN A 8 7.63 -37.24 0.96
N SER A 9 6.72 -36.93 0.03
CA SER A 9 6.89 -37.17 -1.40
C SER A 9 8.13 -36.49 -1.98
N LEU A 10 8.46 -35.28 -1.52
CA LEU A 10 9.69 -34.59 -1.93
C LEU A 10 10.93 -35.40 -1.53
N ARG A 11 11.03 -35.81 -0.26
CA ARG A 11 12.15 -36.61 0.27
C ARG A 11 12.22 -37.98 -0.41
N GLU A 12 11.09 -38.64 -0.60
CA GLU A 12 10.99 -39.94 -1.27
C GLU A 12 11.53 -39.86 -2.71
N LYS A 13 11.24 -38.78 -3.44
CA LYS A 13 11.82 -38.54 -4.78
C LYS A 13 13.32 -38.34 -4.74
N MET A 14 13.80 -37.45 -3.86
CA MET A 14 15.23 -37.17 -3.74
C MET A 14 16.04 -38.40 -3.32
N LEU A 15 15.46 -39.31 -2.53
CA LEU A 15 16.07 -40.61 -2.18
C LEU A 15 16.18 -41.58 -3.37
N ARG A 16 15.34 -41.43 -4.39
CA ARG A 16 15.43 -42.18 -5.65
C ARG A 16 16.32 -41.50 -6.68
N ASP A 17 17.07 -40.48 -6.28
CA ASP A 17 17.90 -39.64 -7.15
C ASP A 17 17.11 -38.90 -8.26
N GLU A 18 15.81 -38.71 -8.05
CA GLU A 18 14.93 -37.95 -8.95
C GLU A 18 14.91 -36.46 -8.56
N VAL A 19 14.60 -35.59 -9.54
CA VAL A 19 14.37 -34.16 -9.28
C VAL A 19 12.96 -33.96 -8.74
N ALA A 20 12.86 -33.46 -7.50
CA ALA A 20 11.61 -33.09 -6.87
C ALA A 20 11.29 -31.61 -7.12
N TYR A 21 10.02 -31.22 -7.22
CA TYR A 21 9.68 -29.82 -7.46
C TYR A 21 8.43 -29.37 -6.71
N THR A 22 8.47 -28.11 -6.26
CA THR A 22 7.42 -27.51 -5.44
C THR A 22 6.74 -26.35 -6.15
N LEU A 23 5.43 -26.19 -5.90
CA LEU A 23 4.72 -24.95 -6.18
C LEU A 23 4.91 -23.99 -4.99
N SER A 24 5.54 -22.85 -5.22
CA SER A 24 5.67 -21.78 -4.23
C SER A 24 4.43 -20.89 -4.21
N VAL A 25 4.00 -20.51 -3.01
CA VAL A 25 2.75 -19.78 -2.77
C VAL A 25 3.05 -18.51 -2.00
N LYS A 26 2.66 -17.37 -2.58
CA LYS A 26 2.84 -16.03 -1.99
C LYS A 26 1.55 -15.21 -1.94
N LEU A 27 0.51 -15.65 -2.67
CA LEU A 27 -0.71 -14.88 -2.89
C LEU A 27 -1.96 -15.64 -2.44
N VAL A 28 -2.12 -16.89 -2.89
CA VAL A 28 -3.37 -17.65 -2.72
C VAL A 28 -3.41 -18.30 -1.34
N ARG A 29 -4.35 -17.85 -0.49
CA ARG A 29 -4.46 -18.30 0.92
C ARG A 29 -5.39 -19.47 1.17
N SER A 30 -5.77 -20.24 0.14
CA SER A 30 -6.82 -21.25 0.24
C SER A 30 -6.27 -22.68 0.37
N VAL A 31 -7.01 -23.53 1.08
CA VAL A 31 -6.65 -24.94 1.35
C VAL A 31 -6.86 -25.85 0.14
N GLU A 32 -7.50 -25.35 -0.92
CA GLU A 32 -7.68 -26.05 -2.18
C GLU A 32 -6.38 -26.14 -2.99
N LEU A 33 -5.46 -25.22 -2.75
CA LEU A 33 -4.23 -25.10 -3.53
C LEU A 33 -3.33 -26.33 -3.48
N PRO A 34 -3.09 -26.99 -2.33
CA PRO A 34 -2.37 -28.26 -2.31
C PRO A 34 -3.02 -29.38 -3.14
N MET A 35 -4.36 -29.44 -3.21
CA MET A 35 -5.05 -30.43 -4.04
C MET A 35 -4.86 -30.14 -5.54
N MET A 36 -4.88 -28.86 -5.93
CA MET A 36 -4.56 -28.44 -7.29
C MET A 36 -3.10 -28.73 -7.63
N ALA A 37 -2.17 -28.45 -6.72
CA ALA A 37 -0.75 -28.74 -6.90
C ALA A 37 -0.49 -30.24 -7.06
N LYS A 38 -1.12 -31.09 -6.23
CA LYS A 38 -1.07 -32.55 -6.37
C LYS A 38 -1.56 -32.99 -7.75
N THR A 39 -2.70 -32.46 -8.18
CA THR A 39 -3.32 -32.80 -9.47
C THR A 39 -2.45 -32.36 -10.65
N ALA A 40 -1.78 -31.22 -10.53
CA ALA A 40 -0.81 -30.72 -11.52
C ALA A 40 0.53 -31.47 -11.50
N GLY A 41 0.73 -32.40 -10.56
CA GLY A 41 1.91 -33.25 -10.50
C GLY A 41 3.08 -32.68 -9.71
N PHE A 42 2.87 -31.65 -8.88
CA PHE A 42 3.90 -31.15 -7.95
C PHE A 42 4.13 -32.14 -6.82
N ASP A 43 5.37 -32.24 -6.35
CA ASP A 43 5.77 -33.13 -5.26
C ASP A 43 5.59 -32.49 -3.88
N GLY A 44 5.46 -31.16 -3.85
CA GLY A 44 5.29 -30.40 -2.63
C GLY A 44 4.71 -29.01 -2.90
N ILE A 45 4.33 -28.36 -1.79
CA ILE A 45 3.93 -26.97 -1.78
C ILE A 45 4.86 -26.20 -0.84
N LEU A 46 5.35 -25.06 -1.29
CA LEU A 46 6.21 -24.18 -0.51
C LEU A 46 5.40 -22.94 -0.13
N ILE A 47 5.11 -22.79 1.16
CA ILE A 47 4.46 -21.60 1.72
C ILE A 47 5.55 -20.61 2.09
N ASP A 48 5.57 -19.46 1.44
CA ASP A 48 6.60 -18.45 1.64
C ASP A 48 6.12 -17.38 2.61
N MET A 49 6.56 -17.43 3.87
CA MET A 49 6.21 -16.42 4.88
C MET A 49 7.19 -15.23 4.91
N GLU A 50 8.31 -15.29 4.19
CA GLU A 50 9.34 -14.25 4.20
C GLU A 50 8.96 -13.07 3.29
N HIS A 51 8.48 -13.36 2.08
CA HIS A 51 8.07 -12.31 1.11
C HIS A 51 6.57 -12.32 0.86
N SER A 52 5.78 -12.54 1.91
CA SER A 52 4.33 -12.47 1.84
C SER A 52 3.74 -12.04 3.19
N SER A 53 2.41 -12.00 3.25
CA SER A 53 1.65 -11.73 4.47
C SER A 53 0.92 -12.98 5.00
N PHE A 54 1.51 -14.17 4.81
CA PHE A 54 1.00 -15.40 5.42
C PHE A 54 1.22 -15.39 6.93
N ASP A 55 0.14 -15.56 7.70
CA ASP A 55 0.22 -15.82 9.14
C ASP A 55 0.41 -17.32 9.45
N LEU A 56 0.70 -17.64 10.72
CA LEU A 56 0.92 -19.02 11.17
C LEU A 56 -0.32 -19.90 11.02
N ASP A 57 -1.52 -19.35 11.21
CA ASP A 57 -2.77 -20.11 11.18
C ASP A 57 -3.11 -20.55 9.75
N THR A 58 -3.03 -19.62 8.80
CA THR A 58 -3.20 -19.88 7.36
C THR A 58 -2.14 -20.87 6.86
N THR A 59 -0.88 -20.66 7.28
CA THR A 59 0.22 -21.57 6.94
C THR A 59 -0.04 -22.99 7.44
N SER A 60 -0.49 -23.13 8.70
CA SER A 60 -0.85 -24.41 9.31
C SER A 60 -2.00 -25.10 8.56
N GLN A 61 -3.05 -24.36 8.20
CA GLN A 61 -4.18 -24.91 7.42
C GLN A 61 -3.75 -25.44 6.05
N ILE A 62 -2.89 -24.71 5.33
CA ILE A 62 -2.35 -25.15 4.04
C ILE A 62 -1.45 -26.37 4.22
N CYS A 63 -0.61 -26.40 5.28
CA CYS A 63 0.24 -27.56 5.58
C CYS A 63 -0.61 -28.81 5.86
N ILE A 64 -1.66 -28.70 6.66
CA ILE A 64 -2.60 -29.79 6.93
C ILE A 64 -3.25 -30.26 5.63
N ALA A 65 -3.74 -29.35 4.81
CA ALA A 65 -4.35 -29.72 3.53
C ALA A 65 -3.37 -30.42 2.58
N ALA A 66 -2.10 -30.01 2.57
CA ALA A 66 -1.04 -30.67 1.80
C ALA A 66 -0.74 -32.10 2.30
N LEU A 67 -0.67 -32.30 3.61
CA LEU A 67 -0.52 -33.64 4.21
C LEU A 67 -1.65 -34.57 3.78
N TYR A 68 -2.91 -34.08 3.76
CA TYR A 68 -4.06 -34.86 3.29
C TYR A 68 -4.06 -35.08 1.78
N ALA A 69 -3.59 -34.12 0.99
CA ALA A 69 -3.42 -34.27 -0.46
C ALA A 69 -2.28 -35.23 -0.84
N GLY A 70 -1.39 -35.57 0.10
CA GLY A 70 -0.24 -36.44 -0.14
C GLY A 70 0.85 -35.77 -0.97
N ILE A 71 1.11 -34.48 -0.69
CA ILE A 71 2.30 -33.75 -1.12
C ILE A 71 3.01 -33.14 0.09
N THR A 72 4.32 -32.93 0.01
CA THR A 72 5.11 -32.37 1.12
C THR A 72 4.85 -30.87 1.30
N PRO A 73 4.35 -30.41 2.46
CA PRO A 73 4.38 -28.98 2.80
C PRO A 73 5.77 -28.56 3.31
N ILE A 74 6.32 -27.52 2.71
CA ILE A 74 7.57 -26.86 3.13
C ILE A 74 7.22 -25.41 3.43
N VAL A 75 7.80 -24.84 4.48
CA VAL A 75 7.58 -23.44 4.85
C VAL A 75 8.90 -22.70 4.83
N ARG A 76 8.98 -21.60 4.08
CA ARG A 76 10.05 -20.62 4.25
C ARG A 76 9.64 -19.64 5.34
N VAL A 77 10.37 -19.62 6.44
CA VAL A 77 10.06 -18.78 7.61
C VAL A 77 10.65 -17.38 7.46
N PRO A 78 10.10 -16.35 8.13
CA PRO A 78 10.60 -14.97 8.02
C PRO A 78 12.00 -14.76 8.61
N SER A 79 12.44 -15.63 9.52
CA SER A 79 13.76 -15.53 10.16
C SER A 79 14.16 -16.86 10.80
N LYS A 80 15.42 -16.94 11.26
CA LYS A 80 15.97 -18.05 12.05
C LYS A 80 15.49 -18.13 13.50
N ASP A 81 14.54 -17.29 13.91
CA ASP A 81 13.98 -17.31 15.26
C ASP A 81 13.32 -18.68 15.57
N PRO A 82 13.68 -19.34 16.69
CA PRO A 82 13.06 -20.61 17.10
C PRO A 82 11.53 -20.57 17.17
N PHE A 83 10.93 -19.40 17.41
CA PHE A 83 9.49 -19.19 17.37
C PHE A 83 8.91 -19.62 16.02
N PHE A 84 9.41 -19.10 14.90
CA PHE A 84 8.87 -19.44 13.58
C PHE A 84 9.19 -20.89 13.22
N VAL A 85 10.46 -21.31 13.39
CA VAL A 85 10.91 -22.65 13.00
C VAL A 85 10.09 -23.74 13.68
N SER A 86 9.91 -23.65 15.00
CA SER A 86 9.17 -24.69 15.74
C SER A 86 7.67 -24.66 15.47
N ARG A 87 7.05 -23.48 15.33
CA ARG A 87 5.59 -23.35 15.16
C ARG A 87 5.10 -23.84 13.81
N VAL A 88 5.79 -23.55 12.71
CA VAL A 88 5.35 -24.02 11.38
C VAL A 88 5.45 -25.53 11.27
N LEU A 89 6.51 -26.10 11.87
CA LEU A 89 6.67 -27.55 11.96
C LEU A 89 5.65 -28.18 12.92
N ASP A 90 5.22 -27.50 13.98
CA ASP A 90 4.13 -27.99 14.86
C ASP A 90 2.78 -27.93 14.11
N GLY A 91 2.63 -26.95 13.20
CA GLY A 91 1.47 -26.73 12.34
C GLY A 91 1.36 -27.67 11.13
N GLY A 92 2.27 -28.63 10.96
CA GLY A 92 2.18 -29.65 9.93
C GLY A 92 3.20 -29.56 8.80
N ALA A 93 4.10 -28.57 8.80
CA ALA A 93 5.17 -28.53 7.82
C ALA A 93 6.09 -29.76 7.95
N LEU A 94 6.57 -30.27 6.81
CA LEU A 94 7.56 -31.35 6.70
C LEU A 94 8.92 -30.85 6.21
N GLY A 95 9.04 -29.57 5.92
CA GLY A 95 10.31 -28.91 5.70
C GLY A 95 10.27 -27.47 6.16
N VAL A 96 11.42 -26.95 6.61
CA VAL A 96 11.60 -25.55 6.95
C VAL A 96 12.81 -25.00 6.19
N ILE A 97 12.58 -23.95 5.42
CA ILE A 97 13.62 -23.16 4.76
C ILE A 97 13.87 -21.94 5.63
N VAL A 98 15.13 -21.72 5.99
CA VAL A 98 15.52 -20.60 6.86
C VAL A 98 16.45 -19.65 6.13
N PRO A 99 16.02 -18.39 5.89
CA PRO A 99 16.83 -17.38 5.23
C PRO A 99 17.91 -16.79 6.16
N HIS A 100 18.78 -15.97 5.59
CA HIS A 100 19.78 -15.14 6.27
C HIS A 100 20.73 -15.92 7.18
N ILE A 101 21.10 -17.14 6.75
CA ILE A 101 22.16 -17.92 7.37
C ILE A 101 23.49 -17.26 7.01
N ARG A 102 24.26 -16.86 8.02
CA ARG A 102 25.58 -16.23 7.83
C ARG A 102 26.72 -16.99 8.51
N SER A 103 26.39 -18.00 9.31
CA SER A 103 27.37 -18.78 10.06
C SER A 103 26.95 -20.22 10.30
N VAL A 104 27.92 -21.07 10.64
CA VAL A 104 27.70 -22.45 11.11
C VAL A 104 26.82 -22.49 12.36
N GLN A 105 26.94 -21.50 13.25
CA GLN A 105 26.14 -21.44 14.47
C GLN A 105 24.67 -21.19 14.15
N ASP A 106 24.35 -20.33 13.18
CA ASP A 106 22.97 -20.09 12.75
C ASP A 106 22.28 -21.39 12.33
N ALA A 107 22.96 -22.22 11.53
CA ALA A 107 22.41 -23.49 11.09
C ALA A 107 22.26 -24.50 12.25
N LYS A 108 23.18 -24.51 13.21
CA LYS A 108 23.05 -25.33 14.43
C LYS A 108 21.86 -24.91 15.28
N ASP A 109 21.62 -23.61 15.43
CA ASP A 109 20.48 -23.08 16.19
C ASP A 109 19.16 -23.43 15.49
N VAL A 110 19.12 -23.39 14.16
CA VAL A 110 17.98 -23.85 13.37
C VAL A 110 17.71 -25.34 13.58
N VAL A 111 18.74 -26.20 13.53
CA VAL A 111 18.59 -27.64 13.81
C VAL A 111 18.06 -27.87 15.23
N ALA A 112 18.61 -27.14 16.21
CA ALA A 112 18.16 -27.21 17.59
C ALA A 112 16.68 -26.84 17.72
N ALA A 113 16.19 -25.85 16.98
CA ALA A 113 14.78 -25.45 16.99
C ALA A 113 13.86 -26.40 16.20
N ALA A 114 14.38 -27.06 15.16
CA ALA A 114 13.58 -27.87 14.23
C ALA A 114 13.43 -29.34 14.64
N LYS A 115 14.50 -29.95 15.17
CA LYS A 115 14.57 -31.39 15.49
C LYS A 115 14.32 -31.64 16.98
N PHE A 116 13.73 -32.79 17.29
CA PHE A 116 13.64 -33.32 18.66
C PHE A 116 14.96 -33.97 19.09
N GLN A 117 15.10 -34.24 20.38
CA GLN A 117 16.20 -35.05 20.93
C GLN A 117 16.30 -36.42 20.21
N PRO A 118 17.52 -36.90 19.90
CA PRO A 118 18.82 -36.37 20.30
C PRO A 118 19.44 -35.32 19.36
N GLN A 119 18.85 -35.09 18.18
CA GLN A 119 19.45 -34.20 17.16
C GLN A 119 19.24 -32.71 17.46
N GLY A 120 18.18 -32.36 18.18
CA GLY A 120 17.87 -30.99 18.55
C GLY A 120 17.17 -30.85 19.90
N HIS A 121 16.63 -29.66 20.13
CA HIS A 121 16.04 -29.22 21.40
C HIS A 121 14.59 -28.76 21.26
N ARG A 122 13.92 -29.06 20.14
CA ARG A 122 12.51 -28.71 19.95
C ARG A 122 11.64 -29.32 21.05
N SER A 123 10.77 -28.50 21.63
CA SER A 123 9.80 -28.97 22.63
C SER A 123 8.83 -29.97 21.99
N SER A 124 8.61 -31.11 22.64
CA SER A 124 7.72 -32.15 22.13
C SER A 124 6.26 -31.84 22.48
N THR A 125 5.38 -31.97 21.49
CA THR A 125 3.92 -31.92 21.67
C THR A 125 3.30 -33.25 21.23
N ASN A 126 2.09 -33.55 21.72
CA ASN A 126 1.32 -34.70 21.29
C ASN A 126 0.34 -34.29 20.17
N ASN A 127 -0.30 -35.27 19.53
CA ASN A 127 -1.36 -35.02 18.55
C ASN A 127 -0.92 -34.15 17.36
N LEU A 128 0.29 -34.37 16.83
CA LEU A 128 0.78 -33.62 15.67
C LEU A 128 -0.09 -33.88 14.41
N PRO A 129 -0.26 -32.86 13.53
CA PRO A 129 -1.02 -33.00 12.29
C PRO A 129 -0.50 -34.12 11.36
N HIS A 130 0.81 -34.37 11.36
CA HIS A 130 1.46 -35.44 10.58
C HIS A 130 0.90 -36.83 10.87
N PHE A 131 0.31 -37.02 12.06
CA PHE A 131 -0.31 -38.27 12.48
C PHE A 131 -1.83 -38.20 12.50
N GLN A 132 -2.43 -37.21 11.85
CA GLN A 132 -3.87 -36.93 11.88
C GLN A 132 -4.37 -36.75 13.33
N TYR A 133 -3.59 -36.03 14.14
CA TYR A 133 -3.89 -35.76 15.55
C TYR A 133 -4.04 -37.01 16.43
N ARG A 134 -3.59 -38.19 15.98
CA ARG A 134 -3.55 -39.39 16.83
C ARG A 134 -2.58 -39.17 17.99
N ALA A 135 -3.01 -39.57 19.19
CA ALA A 135 -2.15 -39.53 20.36
C ALA A 135 -1.10 -40.64 20.26
N ILE A 136 0.17 -40.25 20.07
CA ILE A 136 1.30 -41.16 19.91
C ILE A 136 2.39 -40.73 20.88
N ALA A 137 2.90 -41.68 21.66
CA ALA A 137 3.98 -41.41 22.60
C ALA A 137 5.21 -40.83 21.89
N ALA A 138 5.76 -39.74 22.44
CA ALA A 138 6.94 -39.03 21.90
C ALA A 138 8.12 -39.96 21.57
N LYS A 139 8.33 -41.01 22.39
CA LYS A 139 9.37 -42.03 22.14
C LYS A 139 9.25 -42.74 20.78
N LYS A 140 8.03 -42.83 20.23
CA LYS A 140 7.75 -43.42 18.91
C LYS A 140 7.59 -42.37 17.83
N SER A 141 6.91 -41.26 18.09
CA SER A 141 6.65 -40.23 17.09
C SER A 141 7.89 -39.39 16.76
N ASN A 142 8.67 -38.98 17.76
CA ASN A 142 9.79 -38.05 17.56
C ASN A 142 10.85 -38.57 16.57
N PRO A 143 11.29 -39.86 16.63
CA PRO A 143 12.23 -40.38 15.64
C PRO A 143 11.65 -40.36 14.21
N VAL A 144 10.36 -40.68 14.07
CA VAL A 144 9.68 -40.67 12.76
C VAL A 144 9.54 -39.25 12.21
N VAL A 145 9.21 -38.27 13.06
CA VAL A 145 9.15 -36.86 12.65
C VAL A 145 10.55 -36.33 12.30
N ASN A 146 11.56 -36.57 13.13
CA ASN A 146 12.94 -36.13 12.85
C ASN A 146 13.46 -36.65 11.51
N ALA A 147 13.18 -37.92 11.19
CA ALA A 147 13.60 -38.55 9.94
C ALA A 147 12.88 -37.99 8.69
N ASN A 148 11.72 -37.35 8.87
CA ASN A 148 10.89 -36.84 7.77
C ASN A 148 10.81 -35.31 7.69
N THR A 149 11.28 -34.58 8.70
CA THR A 149 11.41 -33.11 8.66
C THR A 149 12.67 -32.74 7.88
N LEU A 150 12.55 -31.94 6.82
CA LEU A 150 13.69 -31.38 6.08
C LEU A 150 14.11 -30.05 6.71
N VAL A 151 15.32 -29.95 7.25
CA VAL A 151 15.90 -28.67 7.70
C VAL A 151 16.79 -28.12 6.60
N ILE A 152 16.47 -26.92 6.12
CA ILE A 152 17.01 -26.35 4.89
C ILE A 152 17.57 -24.94 5.13
N PRO A 153 18.83 -24.80 5.57
CA PRO A 153 19.54 -23.53 5.58
C PRO A 153 19.66 -22.96 4.16
N MET A 154 19.33 -21.68 3.99
CA MET A 154 19.45 -20.99 2.71
C MET A 154 20.85 -20.38 2.56
N VAL A 155 21.50 -20.69 1.44
CA VAL A 155 22.79 -20.15 1.01
C VAL A 155 22.49 -18.99 0.07
N GLU A 156 22.44 -17.80 0.64
CA GLU A 156 22.12 -16.54 -0.04
C GLU A 156 23.04 -15.38 0.35
N THR A 157 23.95 -15.59 1.31
CA THR A 157 24.98 -14.62 1.70
C THR A 157 26.37 -15.12 1.34
N LEU A 158 27.35 -14.23 1.18
CA LEU A 158 28.72 -14.62 0.86
C LEU A 158 29.36 -15.42 2.01
N GLU A 159 29.05 -15.10 3.25
CA GLU A 159 29.56 -15.81 4.42
C GLU A 159 29.05 -17.26 4.47
N ALA A 160 27.79 -17.51 4.06
CA ALA A 160 27.27 -18.87 3.94
C ALA A 160 27.99 -19.67 2.85
N VAL A 161 28.37 -19.03 1.73
CA VAL A 161 29.17 -19.65 0.68
C VAL A 161 30.54 -20.04 1.19
N GLU A 162 31.19 -19.19 2.00
CA GLU A 162 32.50 -19.47 2.58
C GLU A 162 32.48 -20.74 3.43
N CYS A 163 31.47 -20.90 4.29
CA CYS A 163 31.33 -22.03 5.22
C CYS A 163 30.37 -23.15 4.76
N VAL A 164 30.09 -23.26 3.46
CA VAL A 164 29.08 -24.19 2.92
C VAL A 164 29.41 -25.67 3.21
N GLU A 165 30.69 -26.01 3.33
CA GLU A 165 31.12 -27.37 3.65
C GLU A 165 30.80 -27.74 5.10
N GLU A 166 31.06 -26.81 6.02
CA GLU A 166 30.73 -26.92 7.43
C GLU A 166 29.21 -26.95 7.64
N LEU A 167 28.45 -26.15 6.89
CA LEU A 167 26.98 -26.17 6.91
C LEU A 167 26.43 -27.55 6.50
N ALA A 168 26.96 -28.12 5.41
CA ALA A 168 26.55 -29.45 4.93
C ALA A 168 26.93 -30.59 5.91
N ALA A 169 27.99 -30.40 6.71
CA ALA A 169 28.47 -31.38 7.69
C ALA A 169 27.61 -31.47 8.96
N ILE A 170 26.73 -30.51 9.23
CA ILE A 170 25.90 -30.47 10.45
C ILE A 170 24.91 -31.66 10.47
N ASP A 171 24.96 -32.46 11.53
CA ASP A 171 23.92 -33.47 11.78
C ASP A 171 22.57 -32.78 12.02
N GLY A 172 21.52 -33.25 11.36
CA GLY A 172 20.19 -32.63 11.38
C GLY A 172 19.91 -31.62 10.27
N VAL A 173 20.91 -31.11 9.53
CA VAL A 173 20.70 -30.43 8.24
C VAL A 173 20.44 -31.49 7.17
N ASP A 174 19.40 -31.32 6.35
CA ASP A 174 19.01 -32.31 5.33
C ASP A 174 19.33 -31.86 3.91
N SER A 175 19.22 -30.55 3.64
CA SER A 175 19.50 -29.93 2.35
C SER A 175 20.04 -28.53 2.56
N LEU A 176 20.80 -28.01 1.60
CA LEU A 176 21.01 -26.57 1.44
C LEU A 176 20.14 -26.07 0.29
N LEU A 177 19.72 -24.81 0.33
CA LEU A 177 18.99 -24.16 -0.76
C LEU A 177 19.77 -22.95 -1.24
N ILE A 178 20.06 -22.84 -2.53
CA ILE A 178 20.59 -21.59 -3.07
C ILE A 178 19.42 -20.70 -3.48
N GLY A 179 19.28 -19.55 -2.81
CA GLY A 179 18.38 -18.48 -3.22
C GLY A 179 19.02 -17.66 -4.33
N THR A 180 18.82 -18.05 -5.59
CA THR A 180 19.61 -17.47 -6.68
C THR A 180 19.42 -15.96 -6.83
N ASN A 181 18.20 -15.45 -6.64
CA ASN A 181 17.92 -14.02 -6.74
C ASN A 181 18.71 -13.24 -5.68
N ASP A 182 18.56 -13.64 -4.42
CA ASP A 182 19.20 -12.99 -3.28
C ASP A 182 20.73 -13.14 -3.36
N MET A 183 21.23 -14.30 -3.78
CA MET A 183 22.66 -14.53 -3.99
C MET A 183 23.24 -13.62 -5.10
N THR A 184 22.54 -13.44 -6.22
CA THR A 184 23.01 -12.51 -7.27
C THR A 184 23.01 -11.06 -6.79
N ALA A 185 22.04 -10.68 -5.95
CA ALA A 185 22.01 -9.36 -5.33
C ALA A 185 23.18 -9.18 -4.35
N GLU A 186 23.43 -10.15 -3.48
CA GLU A 186 24.53 -10.15 -2.51
C GLU A 186 25.91 -10.07 -3.21
N MET A 187 26.06 -10.73 -4.36
CA MET A 187 27.28 -10.65 -5.16
C MET A 187 27.48 -9.31 -5.89
N GLY A 188 26.50 -8.40 -5.84
CA GLY A 188 26.50 -7.13 -6.57
C GLY A 188 26.19 -7.27 -8.07
N ILE A 189 25.53 -8.35 -8.48
CA ILE A 189 25.18 -8.67 -9.88
C ILE A 189 23.70 -9.09 -10.03
N PRO A 190 22.74 -8.29 -9.52
CA PRO A 190 21.34 -8.70 -9.42
C PRO A 190 20.76 -9.12 -10.77
N GLY A 191 20.24 -10.34 -10.85
CA GLY A 191 19.61 -10.89 -12.07
C GLY A 191 20.59 -11.43 -13.12
N ASP A 192 21.91 -11.30 -12.93
CA ASP A 192 22.92 -11.92 -13.80
C ASP A 192 23.11 -13.40 -13.46
N TYR A 193 22.14 -14.22 -13.89
CA TYR A 193 22.13 -15.66 -13.62
C TYR A 193 23.14 -16.46 -14.46
N GLU A 194 23.76 -15.85 -15.46
CA GLU A 194 24.75 -16.51 -16.32
C GLU A 194 26.19 -16.28 -15.84
N ASN A 195 26.36 -15.43 -14.83
CA ASN A 195 27.65 -15.14 -14.25
C ASN A 195 28.38 -16.43 -13.83
N PRO A 196 29.64 -16.64 -14.26
CA PRO A 196 30.42 -17.82 -13.88
C PRO A 196 30.50 -18.03 -12.37
N ARG A 197 30.56 -16.94 -11.58
CA ARG A 197 30.60 -17.00 -10.11
C ARG A 197 29.38 -17.70 -9.52
N LEU A 198 28.20 -17.52 -10.11
CA LEU A 198 27.00 -18.23 -9.66
C LEU A 198 27.13 -19.75 -9.91
N THR A 199 27.69 -20.12 -11.06
CA THR A 199 27.95 -21.54 -11.39
C THR A 199 28.95 -22.16 -10.41
N GLU A 200 30.02 -21.42 -10.06
CA GLU A 200 31.01 -21.84 -9.06
C GLU A 200 30.38 -22.04 -7.67
N ILE A 201 29.46 -21.16 -7.26
CA ILE A 201 28.72 -21.30 -5.99
C ILE A 201 27.86 -22.56 -5.99
N TYR A 202 27.15 -22.83 -7.08
CA TYR A 202 26.39 -24.09 -7.25
C TYR A 202 27.31 -25.30 -7.18
N GLU A 203 28.42 -25.30 -7.91
CA GLU A 203 29.39 -26.39 -7.91
C GLU A 203 29.94 -26.66 -6.50
N LYS A 204 30.39 -25.61 -5.81
CA LYS A 204 30.91 -25.70 -4.43
C LYS A 204 29.87 -26.28 -3.48
N THR A 205 28.64 -25.77 -3.53
CA THR A 205 27.53 -26.20 -2.66
C THR A 205 27.12 -27.65 -2.94
N ILE A 206 27.04 -28.05 -4.21
CA ILE A 206 26.71 -29.42 -4.63
C ILE A 206 27.80 -30.39 -4.18
N ASN A 207 29.07 -30.05 -4.34
CA ASN A 207 30.19 -30.90 -3.92
C ASN A 207 30.20 -31.09 -2.38
N ALA A 208 29.99 -30.01 -1.63
CA ALA A 208 29.83 -30.06 -0.17
C ALA A 208 28.66 -30.97 0.24
N CYS A 209 27.48 -30.78 -0.35
CA CYS A 209 26.30 -31.59 -0.02
C CYS A 209 26.50 -33.07 -0.39
N LYS A 210 27.04 -33.37 -1.58
CA LYS A 210 27.38 -34.76 -1.98
C LYS A 210 28.32 -35.44 -0.99
N LYS A 211 29.36 -34.73 -0.52
CA LYS A 211 30.33 -35.26 0.46
C LYS A 211 29.67 -35.74 1.76
N TYR A 212 28.62 -35.06 2.22
CA TYR A 212 27.91 -35.38 3.45
C TYR A 212 26.54 -36.05 3.24
N GLY A 213 26.23 -36.48 2.01
CA GLY A 213 24.96 -37.14 1.69
C GLY A 213 23.73 -36.24 1.86
N LYS A 214 23.86 -34.94 1.59
CA LYS A 214 22.81 -33.92 1.65
C LYS A 214 22.35 -33.54 0.24
N TRP A 215 21.18 -32.90 0.15
CA TRP A 215 20.67 -32.40 -1.13
C TRP A 215 20.93 -30.90 -1.32
N VAL A 216 20.84 -30.45 -2.58
CA VAL A 216 20.83 -29.03 -2.94
C VAL A 216 19.53 -28.68 -3.64
N GLY A 217 18.92 -27.59 -3.17
CA GLY A 217 17.75 -26.96 -3.76
C GLY A 217 18.09 -25.78 -4.65
N ILE A 218 17.24 -25.54 -5.66
CA ILE A 218 17.31 -24.37 -6.55
C ILE A 218 16.11 -23.45 -6.28
N GLY A 219 16.37 -22.22 -5.83
CA GLY A 219 15.38 -21.17 -5.64
C GLY A 219 15.58 -20.01 -6.60
N GLY A 220 14.50 -19.35 -7.06
CA GLY A 220 14.60 -18.11 -7.85
C GLY A 220 14.72 -18.26 -9.37
N LEU A 221 14.94 -19.47 -9.91
CA LEU A 221 15.17 -19.72 -11.35
C LEU A 221 13.95 -20.26 -12.12
N HIS A 222 12.73 -20.03 -11.65
CA HIS A 222 11.49 -20.60 -12.21
C HIS A 222 11.22 -20.22 -13.68
N SER A 223 11.79 -19.12 -14.19
CA SER A 223 11.71 -18.70 -15.60
C SER A 223 12.89 -19.17 -16.47
N ARG A 224 13.92 -19.78 -15.88
CA ARG A 224 15.18 -20.20 -16.55
C ARG A 224 15.38 -21.71 -16.47
N LEU A 225 14.52 -22.45 -17.16
CA LEU A 225 14.54 -23.92 -17.15
C LEU A 225 15.86 -24.50 -17.66
N ASP A 226 16.55 -23.79 -18.55
CA ASP A 226 17.90 -24.12 -19.04
C ASP A 226 18.93 -24.15 -17.90
N LEU A 227 18.87 -23.17 -16.99
CA LEU A 227 19.75 -23.13 -15.81
C LEU A 227 19.33 -24.16 -14.76
N VAL A 228 18.02 -24.37 -14.58
CA VAL A 228 17.51 -25.44 -13.70
C VAL A 228 18.03 -26.80 -14.17
N GLU A 229 17.96 -27.10 -15.48
CA GLU A 229 18.48 -28.33 -16.07
C GLU A 229 19.99 -28.47 -15.86
N LYS A 230 20.76 -27.40 -16.11
CA LYS A 230 22.21 -27.35 -15.87
C LYS A 230 22.54 -27.72 -14.41
N PHE A 231 21.94 -27.06 -13.43
CA PHE A 231 22.25 -27.29 -12.02
C PHE A 231 21.74 -28.64 -11.49
N CYS A 232 20.60 -29.15 -12.02
CA CYS A 232 20.15 -30.51 -11.73
C CYS A 232 21.13 -31.57 -12.27
N THR A 233 21.68 -31.34 -13.46
CA THR A 233 22.71 -32.20 -14.07
C THR A 233 23.99 -32.21 -13.23
N MET A 234 24.37 -31.07 -12.65
CA MET A 234 25.52 -30.97 -11.73
C MET A 234 25.30 -31.75 -10.42
N GLY A 235 24.06 -31.76 -9.91
CA GLY A 235 23.71 -32.56 -8.72
C GLY A 235 22.63 -31.97 -7.81
N ALA A 236 22.00 -30.84 -8.16
CA ALA A 236 20.82 -30.39 -7.44
C ALA A 236 19.66 -31.41 -7.60
N ARG A 237 18.81 -31.52 -6.57
CA ARG A 237 17.76 -32.57 -6.51
C ARG A 237 16.38 -32.06 -6.18
N TRP A 238 16.22 -30.77 -5.90
CA TRP A 238 14.88 -30.20 -5.85
C TRP A 238 14.83 -28.73 -6.27
N VAL A 239 13.65 -28.29 -6.72
CA VAL A 239 13.48 -26.99 -7.37
C VAL A 239 12.20 -26.29 -6.89
N MET A 240 12.32 -24.99 -6.61
CA MET A 240 11.17 -24.08 -6.54
C MET A 240 10.70 -23.76 -7.96
N ALA A 241 9.88 -24.66 -8.52
CA ALA A 241 9.62 -24.69 -9.97
C ALA A 241 8.68 -23.59 -10.47
N ALA A 242 7.78 -23.08 -9.62
CA ALA A 242 6.87 -22.02 -9.99
C ALA A 242 6.38 -21.24 -8.77
N THR A 243 5.87 -20.03 -9.01
CA THR A 243 5.14 -19.23 -8.02
C THR A 243 3.70 -19.01 -8.49
N ASP A 244 2.75 -19.02 -7.55
CA ASP A 244 1.32 -18.90 -7.82
C ASP A 244 0.93 -17.62 -8.58
N GLY A 245 1.50 -16.47 -8.24
CA GLY A 245 1.24 -15.20 -8.93
C GLY A 245 1.50 -15.23 -10.44
N PRO A 246 2.74 -15.49 -10.89
CA PRO A 246 3.07 -15.63 -12.31
C PRO A 246 2.29 -16.74 -13.04
N LEU A 247 1.97 -17.86 -12.38
CA LEU A 247 1.14 -18.90 -12.98
C LEU A 247 -0.29 -18.41 -13.24
N LEU A 248 -0.91 -17.75 -12.26
CA LEU A 248 -2.26 -17.19 -12.40
C LEU A 248 -2.29 -16.11 -13.49
N LEU A 249 -1.32 -15.19 -13.47
CA LEU A 249 -1.23 -14.14 -14.48
C LEU A 249 -0.98 -14.72 -15.87
N GLY A 250 -0.08 -15.70 -16.00
CA GLY A 250 0.21 -16.36 -17.28
C GLY A 250 -1.02 -17.06 -17.86
N GLY A 251 -1.78 -17.78 -17.03
CA GLY A 251 -3.04 -18.42 -17.43
C GLY A 251 -4.10 -17.40 -17.87
N ALA A 252 -4.26 -16.32 -17.09
CA ALA A 252 -5.20 -15.25 -17.40
C ALA A 252 -4.84 -14.52 -18.70
N THR A 253 -3.57 -14.15 -18.88
CA THR A 253 -3.05 -13.48 -20.07
C THR A 253 -3.22 -14.36 -21.32
N LYS A 254 -2.89 -15.65 -21.23
CA LYS A 254 -3.11 -16.60 -22.32
C LYS A 254 -4.58 -16.64 -22.73
N ARG A 255 -5.50 -16.77 -21.75
CA ARG A 255 -6.93 -16.85 -22.03
C ARG A 255 -7.48 -15.54 -22.61
N ALA A 256 -7.03 -14.40 -22.11
CA ALA A 256 -7.39 -13.10 -22.67
C ALA A 256 -6.92 -12.97 -24.15
N GLY A 257 -5.72 -13.43 -24.46
CA GLY A 257 -5.19 -13.49 -25.83
C GLY A 257 -6.04 -14.37 -26.76
N GLU A 258 -6.46 -15.55 -26.31
CA GLU A 258 -7.37 -16.43 -27.06
C GLU A 258 -8.72 -15.75 -27.34
N MET A 259 -9.27 -15.02 -26.36
CA MET A 259 -10.52 -14.27 -26.51
C MET A 259 -10.37 -13.09 -27.47
N ALA A 260 -9.22 -12.41 -27.47
CA ALA A 260 -8.91 -11.37 -28.44
C ALA A 260 -8.85 -11.93 -29.87
N GLN A 261 -8.21 -13.08 -30.07
CA GLN A 261 -8.19 -13.76 -31.37
C GLN A 261 -9.59 -14.23 -31.80
N LEU A 262 -10.41 -14.74 -30.88
CA LEU A 262 -11.80 -15.09 -31.16
C LEU A 262 -12.59 -13.86 -31.62
N ASN A 263 -12.46 -12.73 -30.92
CA ASN A 263 -13.12 -11.48 -31.29
C ASN A 263 -12.70 -11.02 -32.70
N SER A 264 -11.42 -11.13 -33.05
CA SER A 264 -10.94 -10.83 -34.41
C SER A 264 -11.56 -11.73 -35.47
N ARG A 265 -11.65 -13.04 -35.22
CA ARG A 265 -12.31 -13.99 -36.15
C ARG A 265 -13.81 -13.72 -36.29
N VAL A 266 -14.50 -13.41 -35.19
CA VAL A 266 -15.94 -13.06 -35.20
C VAL A 266 -16.17 -11.78 -36.00
N LYS A 267 -15.33 -10.75 -35.82
CA LYS A 267 -15.40 -9.51 -36.61
C LYS A 267 -15.20 -9.77 -38.11
N ALA A 268 -14.21 -10.59 -38.48
CA ALA A 268 -13.95 -10.94 -39.88
C ALA A 268 -15.14 -11.70 -40.51
N ALA A 269 -15.70 -12.70 -39.82
CA ALA A 269 -16.84 -13.47 -40.32
C ALA A 269 -18.12 -12.61 -40.45
N THR A 270 -18.35 -11.69 -39.50
CA THR A 270 -19.50 -10.77 -39.56
C THR A 270 -19.36 -9.71 -40.65
N SER A 271 -18.14 -9.25 -40.96
CA SER A 271 -17.93 -8.34 -42.09
C SER A 271 -18.08 -9.03 -43.46
N GLU A 272 -17.69 -10.30 -43.59
CA GLU A 272 -17.93 -11.11 -44.80
C GLU A 272 -19.43 -11.41 -45.01
N THR A 273 -20.17 -11.70 -43.94
CA THR A 273 -21.63 -11.92 -44.03
C THR A 273 -22.36 -10.63 -44.44
N GLN A 274 -21.90 -9.47 -43.97
CA GLN A 274 -22.46 -8.16 -44.36
C GLN A 274 -22.09 -7.76 -45.80
N SER A 275 -20.92 -8.18 -46.31
CA SER A 275 -20.54 -7.93 -47.71
C SER A 275 -21.33 -8.83 -48.67
N GLU A 276 -21.59 -10.09 -48.33
CA GLU A 276 -22.47 -10.99 -49.10
C GLU A 276 -23.93 -10.49 -49.13
N GLN A 277 -24.46 -10.00 -47.99
CA GLN A 277 -25.79 -9.39 -47.95
C GLN A 277 -25.88 -8.08 -48.75
N LYS A 278 -24.82 -7.25 -48.76
CA LYS A 278 -24.76 -6.05 -49.63
C LYS A 278 -24.64 -6.39 -51.12
N THR A 279 -24.03 -7.52 -51.46
CA THR A 279 -23.90 -7.94 -52.86
C THR A 279 -25.23 -8.47 -53.40
N GLN A 280 -26.07 -9.08 -52.57
CA GLN A 280 -27.45 -9.42 -52.93
C GLN A 280 -28.39 -8.21 -52.98
N SER A 281 -28.17 -7.16 -52.16
CA SER A 281 -28.99 -5.93 -52.22
C SER A 281 -28.63 -5.02 -53.39
N ASN A 282 -27.39 -5.08 -53.91
CA ASN A 282 -26.95 -4.26 -55.05
C ASN A 282 -27.33 -4.84 -56.43
N GLY A 283 -27.96 -6.03 -56.49
CA GLY A 283 -28.56 -6.57 -57.72
C GLY A 283 -29.88 -5.90 -58.14
N LEU A 284 -30.42 -4.98 -57.33
CA LEU A 284 -31.74 -4.38 -57.53
C LEU A 284 -31.73 -2.88 -57.87
N SER A 285 -30.57 -2.25 -58.07
CA SER A 285 -30.49 -0.80 -58.28
C SER A 285 -29.48 -0.33 -59.33
N ASN A 286 -29.30 -1.06 -60.43
CA ASN A 286 -28.56 -0.57 -61.60
C ASN A 286 -29.45 -0.46 -62.84
N GLY A 287 -30.41 0.45 -62.77
CA GLY A 287 -30.91 1.17 -63.92
C GLY A 287 -30.62 2.65 -63.70
N LEU A 288 -29.97 3.29 -64.68
CA LEU A 288 -29.77 4.75 -64.84
C LEU A 288 -28.53 5.37 -64.17
N LYS A 289 -27.38 5.38 -64.85
CA LYS A 289 -26.93 6.50 -65.74
C LYS A 289 -25.43 6.43 -66.02
N ASN A 290 -25.10 6.56 -67.31
CA ASN A 290 -23.77 6.77 -67.87
C ASN A 290 -23.22 8.16 -67.54
N GLY A 291 -21.88 8.28 -67.51
CA GLY A 291 -21.17 9.54 -67.76
C GLY A 291 -19.78 9.64 -67.10
N SER A 292 -18.76 9.19 -67.83
CA SER A 292 -17.33 9.62 -67.90
C SER A 292 -16.83 10.67 -66.87
N THR A 293 -15.65 10.56 -66.24
CA THR A 293 -14.31 10.54 -66.86
C THR A 293 -13.20 10.14 -65.87
N ASN A 294 -12.13 9.57 -66.44
CA ASN A 294 -10.84 9.14 -65.88
C ASN A 294 -9.98 10.22 -65.18
N CYS A 295 -9.18 9.77 -64.20
CA CYS A 295 -7.70 9.89 -64.09
C CYS A 295 -7.29 9.19 -62.76
N ALA A 296 -6.73 7.99 -62.66
CA ALA A 296 -5.51 7.39 -63.21
C ALA A 296 -4.19 8.05 -62.74
N ARG A 297 -3.38 7.23 -62.02
CA ARG A 297 -1.89 7.11 -62.09
C ARG A 297 -1.06 8.17 -61.32
N ASP A 298 0.09 7.91 -60.68
CA ASP A 298 1.05 6.80 -60.65
C ASP A 298 1.99 6.92 -59.40
N PHE A 299 2.59 5.77 -59.02
CA PHE A 299 3.73 5.49 -58.09
C PHE A 299 5.06 6.24 -58.44
N PRO A 300 6.27 6.00 -57.84
CA PRO A 300 6.73 5.34 -56.59
C PRO A 300 7.80 6.17 -55.79
N CYS A 301 8.21 5.70 -54.60
CA CYS A 301 9.37 6.23 -53.86
C CYS A 301 10.56 5.27 -53.93
N SER A 302 11.67 5.73 -54.50
CA SER A 302 13.01 5.13 -54.36
C SER A 302 14.05 6.25 -54.44
N ILE A 303 14.91 6.36 -53.42
CA ILE A 303 16.36 6.64 -53.49
C ILE A 303 16.90 6.74 -52.06
N ILE A 304 17.87 5.88 -51.75
CA ILE A 304 18.85 5.99 -50.66
C ILE A 304 20.13 6.51 -51.33
N ASP A 305 20.84 7.46 -50.72
CA ASP A 305 22.30 7.38 -50.48
C ASP A 305 22.91 8.62 -49.81
N GLY A 306 23.73 8.36 -48.78
CA GLY A 306 24.92 9.13 -48.39
C GLY A 306 24.80 10.13 -47.22
N PHE A 307 25.45 9.85 -46.07
CA PHE A 307 26.58 10.65 -45.52
C PHE A 307 27.04 10.13 -44.14
N GLU A 308 28.37 9.98 -43.99
CA GLU A 308 29.09 9.63 -42.77
C GLU A 308 29.43 10.87 -41.90
N SER A 309 29.57 10.62 -40.59
CA SER A 309 30.32 11.38 -39.57
C SER A 309 29.78 12.75 -39.08
N GLY A 310 29.51 12.83 -37.77
CA GLY A 310 29.28 14.09 -37.04
C GLY A 310 28.12 14.02 -36.04
N SER A 311 28.31 14.58 -34.84
CA SER A 311 27.41 14.55 -33.67
C SER A 311 26.11 15.36 -33.79
N ASP A 312 25.51 15.44 -34.99
CA ASP A 312 24.24 16.13 -35.26
C ASP A 312 23.10 15.20 -35.71
N GLY A 313 23.34 13.88 -35.77
CA GLY A 313 22.36 12.89 -36.26
C GLY A 313 21.14 12.63 -35.35
N TYR A 314 21.19 12.98 -34.07
CA TYR A 314 20.12 12.66 -33.11
C TYR A 314 18.92 13.62 -33.19
N VAL A 315 19.16 14.87 -33.62
CA VAL A 315 18.12 15.92 -33.69
C VAL A 315 17.27 15.80 -34.95
N GLU A 316 17.83 15.34 -36.07
CA GLU A 316 17.07 15.15 -37.31
C GLU A 316 16.23 13.86 -37.32
N ALA A 317 16.65 12.81 -36.60
CA ALA A 317 15.83 11.61 -36.38
C ALA A 317 14.56 11.90 -35.58
N LEU A 318 14.63 12.84 -34.62
CA LEU A 318 13.50 13.27 -33.80
C LEU A 318 12.49 14.12 -34.60
N LYS A 319 12.98 15.00 -35.48
CA LYS A 319 12.14 15.81 -36.38
C LYS A 319 11.40 14.97 -37.41
N ALA A 320 12.04 13.93 -37.96
CA ALA A 320 11.40 13.00 -38.89
C ALA A 320 10.28 12.16 -38.23
N ARG A 321 10.44 11.79 -36.96
CA ARG A 321 9.42 11.03 -36.19
C ARG A 321 8.20 11.89 -35.83
N ILE A 322 8.42 13.18 -35.54
CA ILE A 322 7.36 14.16 -35.26
C ILE A 322 6.56 14.49 -36.53
N ALA A 323 7.20 14.54 -37.69
CA ALA A 323 6.53 14.76 -38.97
C ALA A 323 5.62 13.58 -39.39
N PHE A 324 6.02 12.34 -39.09
CA PHE A 324 5.21 11.14 -39.39
C PHE A 324 3.93 11.02 -38.54
N LEU A 325 3.94 11.57 -37.31
CA LEU A 325 2.78 11.55 -36.40
C LEU A 325 1.75 12.64 -36.71
N LYS A 326 2.13 13.71 -37.41
CA LYS A 326 1.21 14.80 -37.79
C LYS A 326 0.25 14.44 -38.94
N VAL A 327 0.62 13.51 -39.82
CA VAL A 327 -0.21 13.16 -41.01
C VAL A 327 -1.41 12.26 -40.66
N ARG A 328 -1.48 11.70 -39.44
CA ARG A 328 -2.51 10.71 -39.07
C ARG A 328 -3.67 11.25 -38.23
N LEU A 329 -3.66 12.55 -37.90
CA LEU A 329 -4.66 13.19 -37.04
C LEU A 329 -5.65 14.10 -37.77
N ASP A 330 -5.48 14.37 -39.08
CA ASP A 330 -6.37 15.26 -39.84
C ASP A 330 -7.49 14.54 -40.63
N GLU A 331 -7.60 13.20 -40.56
CA GLU A 331 -8.70 12.45 -41.19
C GLU A 331 -9.65 11.87 -40.13
N ASN A 332 -10.62 12.67 -39.67
CA ASN A 332 -12.01 12.28 -39.35
C ASN A 332 -12.71 13.39 -38.54
N GLY A 333 -13.17 14.42 -39.24
CA GLY A 333 -14.14 15.38 -38.70
C GLY A 333 -15.41 15.37 -39.54
N THR A 334 -16.57 15.14 -38.92
CA THR A 334 -17.87 15.65 -39.40
C THR A 334 -18.88 15.82 -38.25
N ASP A 335 -19.56 16.97 -38.30
CA ASP A 335 -20.48 17.66 -37.37
C ASP A 335 -21.96 17.17 -37.50
N PRO A 336 -23.01 17.69 -36.81
CA PRO A 336 -24.04 16.88 -36.16
C PRO A 336 -25.48 17.17 -36.68
N GLY A 337 -26.45 16.37 -36.21
CA GLY A 337 -27.84 16.83 -36.04
C GLY A 337 -28.89 16.27 -37.01
N SER A 338 -29.72 15.35 -36.51
CA SER A 338 -31.20 15.48 -36.41
C SER A 338 -31.84 14.12 -36.08
N SER A 339 -32.69 14.10 -35.05
CA SER A 339 -33.58 12.98 -34.70
C SER A 339 -34.88 13.09 -35.51
N PRO A 340 -35.65 11.99 -35.70
CA PRO A 340 -36.79 11.82 -34.79
C PRO A 340 -37.14 10.37 -34.36
N HIS A 341 -37.69 10.32 -33.14
CA HIS A 341 -38.58 9.35 -32.46
C HIS A 341 -39.11 8.10 -33.18
N VAL A 342 -38.99 6.93 -32.51
CA VAL A 342 -40.08 5.99 -32.14
C VAL A 342 -39.68 5.17 -30.89
N THR A 343 -40.59 4.99 -29.93
CA THR A 343 -40.56 4.02 -28.80
C THR A 343 -41.76 3.05 -28.91
N PRO A 344 -41.90 1.99 -28.08
CA PRO A 344 -40.96 0.89 -27.81
C PRO A 344 -41.66 -0.50 -27.89
N GLN A 345 -40.91 -1.62 -28.02
CA GLN A 345 -41.33 -2.92 -27.46
C GLN A 345 -40.18 -3.95 -27.39
N ASN A 346 -39.90 -4.40 -26.15
CA ASN A 346 -39.30 -5.67 -25.68
C ASN A 346 -38.03 -6.24 -26.36
N ALA A 347 -36.90 -6.25 -25.64
CA ALA A 347 -36.33 -7.47 -25.03
C ALA A 347 -34.91 -7.25 -24.43
N SER A 348 -34.73 -7.89 -23.27
CA SER A 348 -33.55 -8.16 -22.42
C SER A 348 -32.11 -8.11 -22.97
N ALA A 349 -31.21 -7.78 -22.03
CA ALA A 349 -29.82 -8.21 -21.85
C ALA A 349 -28.69 -7.24 -22.23
N SER A 350 -27.88 -6.94 -21.21
CA SER A 350 -26.81 -5.95 -21.07
C SER A 350 -25.48 -6.38 -21.69
N THR A 351 -24.79 -5.43 -22.34
CA THR A 351 -23.37 -5.53 -22.74
C THR A 351 -22.62 -4.29 -22.24
N PRO A 352 -21.44 -4.40 -21.58
CA PRO A 352 -20.51 -3.28 -21.42
C PRO A 352 -19.42 -3.26 -22.49
N GLY A 353 -19.12 -2.06 -22.98
CA GLY A 353 -18.15 -1.75 -24.03
C GLY A 353 -16.68 -1.86 -23.62
N GLN A 354 -15.84 -1.92 -24.65
CA GLN A 354 -14.39 -2.08 -24.61
C GLN A 354 -13.68 -0.72 -24.39
N HIS A 355 -12.70 -0.68 -23.48
CA HIS A 355 -11.63 0.33 -23.46
C HIS A 355 -10.27 -0.37 -23.60
N LEU A 356 -9.47 0.08 -24.57
CA LEU A 356 -8.08 -0.32 -24.82
C LEU A 356 -7.14 0.49 -23.92
N THR A 357 -6.17 -0.15 -23.26
CA THR A 357 -5.11 0.52 -22.48
C THR A 357 -3.75 0.45 -23.21
N PRO A 358 -3.03 1.58 -23.39
CA PRO A 358 -1.63 1.60 -23.80
C PRO A 358 -0.71 1.52 -22.57
N ARG A 359 -0.02 0.39 -22.35
CA ARG A 359 0.90 0.21 -21.21
C ARG A 359 2.35 -0.12 -21.57
N ASP A 360 2.64 -0.49 -22.81
CA ASP A 360 3.96 -1.07 -23.17
C ASP A 360 4.98 -0.06 -23.74
N SER A 361 4.80 1.25 -23.52
CA SER A 361 5.73 2.29 -24.03
C SER A 361 6.24 3.28 -22.97
N ARG A 362 6.03 3.01 -21.67
CA ARG A 362 6.43 3.92 -20.58
C ARG A 362 7.81 3.64 -19.98
N ASP A 363 8.27 2.40 -20.02
CA ASP A 363 9.51 2.01 -19.32
C ASP A 363 10.78 2.42 -20.08
N ASP A 364 10.74 2.46 -21.43
CA ASP A 364 11.88 2.90 -22.26
C ASP A 364 12.11 4.43 -22.23
N ILE A 365 11.10 5.22 -21.84
CA ILE A 365 11.20 6.69 -21.78
C ILE A 365 11.80 7.15 -20.45
N HIS A 366 11.55 6.42 -19.36
CA HIS A 366 12.03 6.77 -18.02
C HIS A 366 13.55 6.60 -17.84
N SER A 367 14.15 5.56 -18.41
CA SER A 367 15.61 5.33 -18.33
C SER A 367 16.40 6.39 -19.13
N THR A 368 15.89 6.73 -20.31
CA THR A 368 16.51 7.70 -21.23
C THR A 368 16.56 9.13 -20.67
N ILE A 369 15.59 9.53 -19.83
CA ILE A 369 15.53 10.86 -19.20
C ILE A 369 16.46 10.97 -17.97
N GLN A 370 16.65 9.87 -17.23
CA GLN A 370 17.53 9.84 -16.06
C GLN A 370 19.01 9.90 -16.45
N GLU A 371 19.42 9.19 -17.51
CA GLU A 371 20.80 9.26 -18.02
C GLU A 371 21.14 10.65 -18.57
N ALA A 372 20.21 11.31 -19.27
CA ALA A 372 20.42 12.67 -19.79
C ALA A 372 20.64 13.71 -18.69
N SER A 373 19.97 13.57 -17.54
CA SER A 373 20.07 14.50 -16.40
C SER A 373 21.40 14.36 -15.65
N TYR A 374 21.91 13.13 -15.53
CA TYR A 374 23.19 12.84 -14.88
C TYR A 374 24.41 13.33 -15.69
N ILE A 375 24.35 13.20 -17.02
CA ILE A 375 25.39 13.66 -17.94
C ILE A 375 25.48 15.20 -17.98
N SER A 376 24.35 15.91 -17.92
CA SER A 376 24.33 17.38 -17.88
C SER A 376 24.89 17.96 -16.57
N LEU A 377 24.62 17.34 -15.42
CA LEU A 377 25.12 17.80 -14.11
C LEU A 377 26.62 17.56 -13.93
N SER A 378 27.12 16.40 -14.40
CA SER A 378 28.55 16.08 -14.38
C SER A 378 29.37 17.00 -15.29
N ALA A 379 28.83 17.35 -16.47
CA ALA A 379 29.47 18.28 -17.40
C ALA A 379 29.48 19.75 -16.89
N MET A 380 28.50 20.15 -16.06
CA MET A 380 28.51 21.46 -15.37
C MET A 380 29.54 21.51 -14.23
N ALA A 381 29.75 20.42 -13.50
CA ALA A 381 30.74 20.34 -12.42
C ALA A 381 32.19 20.45 -12.95
N GLU A 382 32.51 19.80 -14.07
CA GLU A 382 33.85 19.88 -14.70
C GLU A 382 34.22 21.27 -15.24
N ARG A 383 33.23 22.09 -15.60
CA ARG A 383 33.48 23.47 -16.08
C ARG A 383 33.79 24.44 -14.95
N THR A 384 33.31 24.16 -13.74
CA THR A 384 33.43 25.03 -12.57
C THR A 384 34.78 24.87 -11.85
N ASP A 385 35.37 23.67 -11.84
CA ASP A 385 36.69 23.38 -11.23
C ASP A 385 37.86 24.07 -11.98
N LYS A 386 37.67 24.45 -13.24
CA LYS A 386 38.70 25.17 -14.02
C LYS A 386 38.85 26.65 -13.66
N GLN A 387 37.99 27.21 -12.80
CA GLN A 387 37.96 28.67 -12.56
C GLN A 387 38.28 29.16 -11.13
N ARG A 388 38.42 28.32 -10.11
CA ARG A 388 38.88 28.77 -8.78
C ARG A 388 39.67 27.69 -8.02
N SER A 389 40.95 27.96 -7.75
CA SER A 389 41.65 27.42 -6.60
C SER A 389 41.55 28.42 -5.45
N THR A 390 40.87 28.09 -4.36
CA THR A 390 40.89 28.90 -3.13
C THR A 390 41.64 28.18 -2.02
N ALA A 391 42.29 28.96 -1.16
CA ALA A 391 43.43 28.59 -0.32
C ALA A 391 43.15 27.70 0.90
N GLU A 392 41.98 27.06 0.99
CA GLU A 392 41.61 26.18 2.11
C GLU A 392 41.02 24.87 1.57
N GLY A 393 41.87 24.07 0.93
CA GLY A 393 41.93 22.61 1.03
C GLY A 393 40.76 21.68 0.66
N LEU A 394 39.53 22.14 0.44
CA LEU A 394 38.38 21.26 0.12
C LEU A 394 37.59 21.81 -1.07
N SER A 395 37.55 21.04 -2.16
CA SER A 395 36.86 21.42 -3.40
C SER A 395 35.34 21.30 -3.23
N PHE A 396 34.58 22.21 -3.86
CA PHE A 396 33.11 22.17 -3.90
C PHE A 396 32.59 20.84 -4.48
N LYS A 397 33.37 20.21 -5.38
CA LYS A 397 33.12 18.87 -5.91
C LYS A 397 33.09 17.81 -4.80
N SER A 398 33.98 17.89 -3.82
CA SER A 398 34.06 16.94 -2.69
C SER A 398 32.84 17.05 -1.75
N LEU A 399 32.35 18.28 -1.51
CA LEU A 399 31.17 18.53 -0.68
C LEU A 399 29.87 18.08 -1.37
N LEU A 400 29.75 18.31 -2.67
CA LEU A 400 28.58 17.89 -3.44
C LEU A 400 28.54 16.37 -3.64
N HIS A 401 29.70 15.73 -3.85
CA HIS A 401 29.78 14.26 -3.92
C HIS A 401 29.43 13.60 -2.59
N ALA A 402 29.92 14.13 -1.47
CA ALA A 402 29.61 13.61 -0.14
C ALA A 402 28.11 13.74 0.23
N ALA A 403 27.47 14.84 -0.19
CA ALA A 403 26.03 15.06 0.03
C ALA A 403 25.16 14.14 -0.83
N ILE A 404 25.64 13.75 -2.01
CA ILE A 404 24.96 12.80 -2.92
C ILE A 404 25.20 11.35 -2.50
N GLU A 405 26.39 11.00 -2.01
CA GLU A 405 26.64 9.67 -1.43
C GLU A 405 25.81 9.45 -0.15
N ALA A 406 25.68 10.47 0.71
CA ALA A 406 24.87 10.39 1.91
C ALA A 406 23.37 10.21 1.65
N SER A 407 22.85 10.60 0.48
CA SER A 407 21.44 10.40 0.10
C SER A 407 21.18 9.03 -0.57
N HIS A 408 22.23 8.24 -0.83
CA HIS A 408 22.15 6.99 -1.57
C HIS A 408 22.56 5.72 -0.79
N THR A 409 23.01 5.79 0.46
CA THR A 409 23.39 4.60 1.26
C THR A 409 22.76 4.55 2.65
N ASP A 410 22.00 3.48 2.92
CA ASP A 410 21.73 2.95 4.27
C ASP A 410 22.97 2.16 4.74
N LEU A 411 23.79 2.70 5.67
CA LEU A 411 24.56 2.01 6.75
C LEU A 411 25.93 2.65 7.13
N GLN A 412 26.14 2.71 8.46
CA GLN A 412 27.37 2.77 9.28
C GLN A 412 28.50 3.76 8.92
N LEU A 413 28.64 4.77 9.78
CA LEU A 413 29.63 5.86 9.72
C LEU A 413 31.07 5.40 9.98
N SER A 414 32.00 5.83 9.12
CA SER A 414 33.45 5.78 9.34
C SER A 414 33.97 7.15 9.83
N THR A 415 35.06 7.13 10.59
CA THR A 415 35.63 8.28 11.31
C THR A 415 36.13 9.45 10.44
N SER A 416 36.30 9.28 9.12
CA SER A 416 36.72 10.37 8.24
C SER A 416 35.56 11.26 7.75
N VAL A 417 34.31 10.82 7.90
CA VAL A 417 33.11 11.61 7.55
C VAL A 417 32.78 12.63 8.65
N ASP A 418 33.10 12.28 9.91
CA ASP A 418 32.89 13.15 11.08
C ASP A 418 33.71 14.45 11.04
N GLU A 419 34.95 14.42 10.53
CA GLU A 419 35.80 15.62 10.47
C GLU A 419 35.28 16.65 9.44
N ASN A 420 34.77 16.19 8.30
CA ASN A 420 34.20 17.07 7.27
C ASN A 420 32.83 17.63 7.69
N LEU A 421 32.00 16.85 8.38
CA LEU A 421 30.73 17.32 8.95
C LEU A 421 30.94 18.31 10.11
N ARG A 422 32.02 18.15 10.88
CA ARG A 422 32.34 19.04 12.01
C ARG A 422 32.81 20.43 11.56
N VAL A 423 33.52 20.52 10.44
CA VAL A 423 33.91 21.80 9.81
C VAL A 423 32.69 22.48 9.17
N ALA A 424 31.78 21.71 8.54
CA ALA A 424 30.52 22.23 8.03
C ALA A 424 29.61 22.79 9.14
N ASN A 425 29.49 22.07 10.27
CA ASN A 425 28.72 22.53 11.44
C ASN A 425 29.25 23.86 12.02
N GLN A 426 30.58 24.06 12.07
CA GLN A 426 31.16 25.34 12.52
C GLN A 426 30.83 26.53 11.61
N PHE A 427 30.59 26.31 10.32
CA PHE A 427 30.29 27.36 9.35
C PHE A 427 28.81 27.82 9.41
N PHE A 428 27.90 26.93 9.80
CA PHE A 428 26.45 27.21 9.88
C PHE A 428 25.97 27.64 11.28
N ASP A 429 26.75 27.43 12.33
CA ASP A 429 26.39 27.81 13.72
C ASP A 429 26.65 29.30 14.05
N THR A 430 27.44 30.03 13.25
CA THR A 430 27.89 31.40 13.60
C THR A 430 27.21 32.53 12.84
N GLU A 431 26.43 32.26 11.79
CA GLU A 431 25.78 33.30 10.97
C GLU A 431 24.26 33.02 10.86
N PRO A 432 23.39 34.04 10.99
CA PRO A 432 21.94 33.85 10.88
C PRO A 432 21.55 33.33 9.49
N PHE A 433 20.63 32.36 9.46
CA PHE A 433 20.11 31.68 8.24
C PHE A 433 19.80 32.63 7.07
N GLU A 434 19.29 33.82 7.37
CA GLU A 434 18.96 34.85 6.38
C GLU A 434 20.20 35.41 5.67
N ALA A 435 21.35 35.52 6.35
CA ALA A 435 22.60 36.02 5.77
C ALA A 435 23.25 35.00 4.82
N VAL A 436 23.20 33.72 5.17
CA VAL A 436 23.73 32.63 4.34
C VAL A 436 22.89 32.44 3.08
N HIS A 437 21.55 32.50 3.21
CA HIS A 437 20.63 32.46 2.08
C HIS A 437 20.83 33.65 1.13
N GLN A 438 21.00 34.86 1.67
CA GLN A 438 21.22 36.05 0.86
C GLN A 438 22.56 36.03 0.11
N ALA A 439 23.65 35.56 0.75
CA ALA A 439 24.96 35.43 0.10
C ALA A 439 24.95 34.41 -1.07
N PHE A 440 24.17 33.33 -0.94
CA PHE A 440 24.00 32.32 -1.98
C PHE A 440 23.18 32.85 -3.18
N VAL A 441 22.11 33.59 -2.90
CA VAL A 441 21.29 34.25 -3.94
C VAL A 441 22.10 35.33 -4.67
N ASP A 442 22.90 36.12 -3.96
CA ASP A 442 23.76 37.16 -4.54
C ASP A 442 24.89 36.57 -5.42
N TYR A 443 25.41 35.40 -5.06
CA TYR A 443 26.38 34.65 -5.88
C TYR A 443 25.78 34.14 -7.20
N LEU A 444 24.55 33.61 -7.17
CA LEU A 444 23.85 33.15 -8.37
C LEU A 444 23.48 34.31 -9.30
N ASN A 445 23.06 35.44 -8.74
CA ASN A 445 22.75 36.65 -9.50
C ASN A 445 23.98 37.30 -10.15
N SER A 446 25.16 37.19 -9.52
CA SER A 446 26.41 37.75 -10.06
C SER A 446 27.09 36.86 -11.09
N SER A 447 26.76 35.57 -11.16
CA SER A 447 27.42 34.58 -12.03
C SER A 447 26.72 34.31 -13.36
N CYS A 448 25.53 34.87 -13.60
CA CYS A 448 24.73 34.64 -14.82
C CYS A 448 24.12 35.96 -15.37
N PRO A 449 24.83 36.69 -16.27
CA PRO A 449 24.41 38.03 -16.69
C PRO A 449 23.37 38.08 -17.85
N TYR A 450 22.74 36.97 -18.23
CA TYR A 450 21.91 36.88 -19.45
C TYR A 450 20.42 36.57 -19.27
N ILE A 451 19.85 36.76 -18.07
CA ILE A 451 18.41 36.52 -17.85
C ILE A 451 17.78 37.74 -17.16
N GLU A 452 16.67 38.24 -17.72
CA GLU A 452 15.98 39.44 -17.21
C GLU A 452 15.50 39.27 -15.75
N PRO A 453 15.57 40.33 -14.92
CA PRO A 453 15.51 40.22 -13.45
C PRO A 453 14.16 39.74 -12.88
N ASN A 454 13.05 39.90 -13.62
CA ASN A 454 11.70 39.68 -13.09
C ASN A 454 11.12 38.26 -13.31
N LYS A 455 11.86 37.36 -13.97
CA LYS A 455 11.45 35.94 -14.13
C LYS A 455 12.36 34.95 -13.42
N ALA A 456 13.58 35.35 -13.06
CA ALA A 456 14.58 34.46 -12.44
C ALA A 456 14.53 34.46 -10.90
N GLY A 457 14.00 35.53 -10.28
CA GLY A 457 14.04 35.69 -8.82
C GLY A 457 13.29 34.60 -8.04
N SER A 458 12.16 34.09 -8.53
CA SER A 458 11.38 33.07 -7.81
C SER A 458 11.99 31.68 -7.91
N THR A 459 12.50 31.30 -9.08
CA THR A 459 13.04 29.96 -9.33
C THR A 459 14.37 29.74 -8.61
N TRP A 460 15.27 30.72 -8.61
CA TRP A 460 16.55 30.61 -7.90
C TRP A 460 16.41 30.72 -6.38
N HIS A 461 15.42 31.48 -5.90
CA HIS A 461 15.11 31.58 -4.47
C HIS A 461 14.51 30.27 -3.92
N LEU A 462 13.66 29.60 -4.71
CA LEU A 462 13.10 28.29 -4.38
C LEU A 462 14.16 27.17 -4.42
N LEU A 463 15.11 27.23 -5.35
CA LEU A 463 16.23 26.28 -5.42
C LEU A 463 17.19 26.46 -4.24
N GLY A 464 17.48 27.71 -3.87
CA GLY A 464 18.25 28.05 -2.67
C GLY A 464 17.57 27.58 -1.38
N LEU A 465 16.25 27.76 -1.25
CA LEU A 465 15.47 27.26 -0.11
C LEU A 465 15.45 25.72 -0.05
N ALA A 466 15.33 25.03 -1.19
CA ALA A 466 15.30 23.57 -1.24
C ALA A 466 16.67 22.96 -0.87
N MET A 467 17.77 23.52 -1.39
CA MET A 467 19.12 23.00 -1.11
C MET A 467 19.59 23.33 0.31
N THR A 468 19.31 24.54 0.81
CA THR A 468 19.68 24.94 2.19
C THR A 468 18.89 24.13 3.24
N ARG A 469 17.64 23.76 2.91
CA ARG A 469 16.79 22.94 3.79
C ARG A 469 17.11 21.45 3.71
N ALA A 470 17.57 20.94 2.57
CA ALA A 470 18.12 19.59 2.44
C ALA A 470 19.40 19.42 3.29
N VAL A 471 20.25 20.45 3.33
CA VAL A 471 21.44 20.48 4.20
C VAL A 471 21.04 20.55 5.68
N ALA A 472 20.08 21.39 6.06
CA ALA A 472 19.58 21.48 7.44
C ALA A 472 18.86 20.20 7.91
N CYS A 473 18.14 19.49 7.03
CA CYS A 473 17.48 18.22 7.33
C CYS A 473 18.48 17.07 7.55
N GLY A 474 19.69 17.14 6.99
CA GLY A 474 20.77 16.19 7.25
C GLY A 474 21.53 16.43 8.57
N MET A 475 21.29 17.56 9.26
CA MET A 475 22.03 17.96 10.47
C MET A 475 21.32 17.64 11.79
N HIS A 476 20.08 17.11 11.76
CA HIS A 476 19.34 16.71 12.97
C HIS A 476 19.55 15.22 13.34
N THR A 477 20.80 14.83 13.57
CA THR A 477 21.12 13.62 14.33
C THR A 477 22.14 13.96 15.40
N VAL A 478 21.85 13.48 16.62
CA VAL A 478 22.62 13.60 17.86
C VAL A 478 22.36 14.87 18.68
N LYS A 479 21.25 14.86 19.43
CA LYS A 479 21.21 15.36 20.82
C LYS A 479 20.10 14.62 21.57
N GLU A 480 20.47 14.00 22.70
CA GLU A 480 19.58 13.28 23.62
C GLU A 480 18.35 14.12 23.99
N LEU A 481 17.18 13.80 23.42
CA LEU A 481 15.88 14.37 23.79
C LEU A 481 14.78 13.33 23.63
N ASP A 482 13.84 13.37 24.58
CA ASP A 482 12.76 12.44 24.92
C ASP A 482 11.98 11.86 23.70
N LEU A 483 12.01 10.53 23.54
CA LEU A 483 11.78 9.80 22.28
C LEU A 483 10.33 9.38 21.96
N ASP A 484 9.36 9.65 22.83
CA ASP A 484 8.01 9.05 22.66
C ASP A 484 7.00 9.89 21.86
N GLN A 485 7.18 11.22 21.74
CA GLN A 485 6.20 12.09 21.04
C GLN A 485 6.59 12.51 19.62
N GLN A 486 7.87 12.48 19.26
CA GLN A 486 8.32 12.90 17.92
C GLN A 486 8.31 11.76 16.90
N THR A 487 8.57 10.52 17.31
CA THR A 487 8.58 9.34 16.45
C THR A 487 7.22 9.10 15.79
N TYR A 488 6.12 9.31 16.52
CA TYR A 488 4.75 9.23 15.99
C TYR A 488 4.44 10.33 14.95
N ARG A 489 4.99 11.54 15.13
CA ARG A 489 4.82 12.64 14.16
C ARG A 489 5.57 12.38 12.87
N VAL A 490 6.76 11.76 12.93
CA VAL A 490 7.56 11.40 11.75
C VAL A 490 6.89 10.28 10.94
N GLU A 491 6.32 9.27 11.58
CA GLU A 491 5.57 8.19 10.90
C GLU A 491 4.27 8.69 10.24
N GLN A 492 3.48 9.52 10.91
CA GLN A 492 2.32 10.18 10.29
C GLN A 492 2.75 11.05 9.10
N HIS A 493 3.84 11.82 9.26
CA HIS A 493 4.32 12.70 8.20
C HIS A 493 4.82 11.90 6.99
N LEU A 494 5.57 10.81 7.19
CA LEU A 494 6.03 9.92 6.11
C LEU A 494 4.85 9.24 5.39
N HIS A 495 3.83 8.80 6.13
CA HIS A 495 2.65 8.16 5.57
C HIS A 495 1.77 9.13 4.76
N GLU A 496 1.57 10.36 5.27
CA GLU A 496 0.89 11.44 4.55
C GLU A 496 1.67 11.85 3.30
N THR A 497 3.01 11.87 3.35
CA THR A 497 3.86 12.21 2.19
C THR A 497 3.80 11.14 1.11
N THR A 498 3.76 9.87 1.50
CA THR A 498 3.61 8.73 0.59
C THR A 498 2.21 8.69 -0.04
N THR A 499 1.17 9.04 0.72
CA THR A 499 -0.21 9.12 0.21
C THR A 499 -0.38 10.29 -0.77
N SER A 500 0.15 11.48 -0.44
CA SER A 500 0.18 12.62 -1.37
C SER A 500 0.98 12.32 -2.63
N ARG A 501 2.11 11.60 -2.50
CA ARG A 501 2.95 11.18 -3.63
C ARG A 501 2.24 10.17 -4.54
N ARG A 502 1.62 9.12 -4.00
CA ARG A 502 0.86 8.14 -4.79
C ARG A 502 -0.39 8.73 -5.45
N ALA A 503 -1.06 9.66 -4.77
CA ALA A 503 -2.16 10.44 -5.33
C ALA A 503 -1.70 11.32 -6.50
N ALA A 504 -0.54 11.97 -6.37
CA ALA A 504 0.10 12.72 -7.45
C ALA A 504 0.53 11.80 -8.60
N GLU A 505 1.15 10.65 -8.32
CA GLU A 505 1.56 9.63 -9.31
C GLU A 505 0.35 9.08 -10.10
N LYS A 506 -0.84 8.99 -9.48
CA LYS A 506 -2.08 8.62 -10.17
C LYS A 506 -2.63 9.75 -11.05
N ALA A 507 -2.47 11.02 -10.63
CA ALA A 507 -2.81 12.20 -11.43
C ALA A 507 -1.88 12.40 -12.65
N VAL A 508 -0.64 11.90 -12.59
CA VAL A 508 0.32 11.88 -13.72
C VAL A 508 -0.18 11.03 -14.91
N GLY A 509 -1.24 10.22 -14.75
CA GLY A 509 -1.93 9.56 -15.87
C GLY A 509 -2.64 10.50 -16.86
N LEU A 510 -2.75 11.79 -16.56
CA LEU A 510 -3.43 12.84 -17.35
C LEU A 510 -2.43 13.69 -18.19
N GLU A 511 -1.46 13.05 -18.85
CA GLU A 511 -0.37 13.72 -19.59
C GLU A 511 -0.85 14.68 -20.70
N SER A 512 -2.08 14.55 -21.19
CA SER A 512 -2.66 15.51 -22.16
C SER A 512 -3.10 16.85 -21.55
N TYR A 513 -3.20 16.97 -20.22
CA TYR A 513 -3.59 18.20 -19.51
C TYR A 513 -2.47 18.82 -18.67
N ALA A 514 -1.32 18.13 -18.55
CA ALA A 514 -0.26 18.46 -17.59
C ALA A 514 0.66 19.63 -17.97
N ALA A 515 0.43 20.32 -19.08
CA ALA A 515 1.19 21.52 -19.43
C ALA A 515 0.77 22.78 -18.63
N GLY A 516 -0.29 22.72 -17.81
CA GLY A 516 -0.78 23.89 -17.07
C GLY A 516 -1.40 23.66 -15.69
N LEU A 517 -1.39 22.44 -15.11
CA LEU A 517 -2.32 22.13 -14.01
C LEU A 517 -1.79 21.35 -12.78
N VAL A 518 -0.50 21.40 -12.44
CA VAL A 518 -0.04 20.74 -11.19
C VAL A 518 0.83 21.64 -10.31
N GLU A 519 0.20 22.38 -9.40
CA GLU A 519 0.80 22.78 -8.12
C GLU A 519 0.10 21.98 -7.01
N LEU A 520 0.75 20.93 -6.51
CA LEU A 520 0.34 20.19 -5.31
C LEU A 520 1.30 20.60 -4.17
N PHE A 521 0.94 21.63 -3.40
CA PHE A 521 1.72 22.06 -2.23
C PHE A 521 1.06 21.61 -0.92
N LYS A 522 1.84 20.90 -0.08
CA LYS A 522 1.56 20.70 1.35
C LYS A 522 1.84 22.00 2.11
N TYR A 523 0.82 22.57 2.75
CA TYR A 523 0.99 23.53 3.84
C TYR A 523 0.19 23.07 5.06
N SER A 524 0.88 22.78 6.18
CA SER A 524 0.26 22.77 7.50
C SER A 524 0.20 24.21 8.00
N VAL A 525 -0.99 24.81 8.02
CA VAL A 525 -1.18 26.18 8.49
C VAL A 525 -1.24 26.19 10.01
N ASN A 526 -0.30 26.89 10.65
CA ASN A 526 -0.33 27.19 12.08
C ASN A 526 -1.28 28.37 12.31
N THR A 527 -2.37 28.16 13.06
CA THR A 527 -3.50 29.10 13.16
C THR A 527 -3.26 30.31 14.08
N SER A 528 -2.02 30.55 14.52
CA SER A 528 -1.65 31.63 15.44
C SER A 528 -0.90 32.80 14.79
N ASP A 529 -0.61 32.74 13.49
CA ASP A 529 0.10 33.80 12.77
C ASP A 529 -0.83 34.58 11.79
N PRO A 530 -1.13 35.87 12.04
CA PRO A 530 -1.93 36.72 11.17
C PRO A 530 -1.31 36.99 9.78
N SER A 531 -0.07 36.55 9.54
CA SER A 531 0.65 36.79 8.29
C SER A 531 0.59 35.65 7.27
N CYS A 532 -0.14 34.55 7.58
CA CYS A 532 -0.34 33.44 6.66
C CYS A 532 -1.23 33.83 5.45
N LYS A 533 -0.61 34.40 4.42
CA LYS A 533 -1.23 34.66 3.12
C LYS A 533 -1.42 33.33 2.40
N VAL A 534 -2.67 32.95 2.19
CA VAL A 534 -3.05 31.89 1.24
C VAL A 534 -2.50 32.24 -0.13
N ILE A 535 -1.60 31.40 -0.65
CA ILE A 535 -1.09 31.54 -2.02
C ILE A 535 -2.20 31.07 -2.96
N VAL A 536 -2.84 32.03 -3.63
CA VAL A 536 -3.71 31.76 -4.79
C VAL A 536 -2.83 31.94 -6.02
N THR A 537 -2.31 30.85 -6.57
CA THR A 537 -1.71 30.86 -7.91
C THR A 537 -2.81 30.87 -8.98
N GLU A 538 -2.45 31.17 -10.22
CA GLU A 538 -3.36 31.21 -11.38
C GLU A 538 -3.89 29.81 -11.80
N THR A 539 -4.18 28.94 -10.84
CA THR A 539 -4.65 27.56 -11.06
C THR A 539 -6.17 27.49 -11.20
N GLU A 540 -6.63 26.68 -12.17
CA GLU A 540 -8.04 26.50 -12.48
C GLU A 540 -8.78 25.50 -11.56
N ALA A 541 -8.09 24.78 -10.66
CA ALA A 541 -8.68 23.90 -9.65
C ALA A 541 -7.82 23.85 -8.37
N ILE A 542 -8.46 23.69 -7.19
CA ILE A 542 -7.77 23.51 -5.90
C ILE A 542 -8.14 22.13 -5.33
N PHE A 543 -7.11 21.35 -4.96
CA PHE A 543 -7.22 20.08 -4.26
C PHE A 543 -6.54 20.20 -2.89
N GLY A 544 -7.26 19.99 -1.78
CA GLY A 544 -6.69 20.22 -0.44
C GLY A 544 -7.34 19.41 0.67
N ASN A 545 -6.52 18.89 1.57
CA ASN A 545 -6.94 18.37 2.86
C ASN A 545 -6.98 19.54 3.86
N PHE A 546 -8.15 20.16 4.02
CA PHE A 546 -8.27 21.41 4.78
C PHE A 546 -8.37 21.17 6.29
N LEU A 547 -7.30 21.51 7.02
CA LEU A 547 -7.36 21.77 8.46
C LEU A 547 -7.87 23.19 8.77
N ALA A 548 -7.72 24.16 7.85
CA ALA A 548 -8.15 25.56 7.98
C ALA A 548 -9.51 25.84 7.30
N SER A 549 -10.24 26.87 7.76
CA SER A 549 -11.49 27.35 7.15
C SER A 549 -11.24 28.02 5.80
N LEU A 550 -12.06 27.71 4.79
CA LEU A 550 -12.08 28.42 3.50
C LEU A 550 -13.22 29.44 3.52
N GLU A 551 -12.87 30.69 3.79
CA GLU A 551 -13.82 31.80 3.97
C GLU A 551 -14.18 32.51 2.66
N ASP A 552 -15.36 33.14 2.62
CA ASP A 552 -15.92 33.86 1.45
C ASP A 552 -14.91 34.78 0.76
N GLN A 553 -14.10 35.54 1.50
CA GLN A 553 -13.14 36.49 0.91
C GLN A 553 -12.05 35.83 0.04
N LEU A 554 -11.67 34.59 0.34
CA LEU A 554 -10.69 33.81 -0.42
C LEU A 554 -11.34 33.20 -1.66
N ILE A 555 -12.56 32.69 -1.52
CA ILE A 555 -13.35 32.13 -2.63
C ILE A 555 -13.66 33.25 -3.63
N ALA A 556 -14.02 34.44 -3.15
CA ALA A 556 -14.33 35.64 -3.92
C ALA A 556 -13.19 36.15 -4.83
N ARG A 557 -11.93 35.85 -4.52
CA ARG A 557 -10.75 36.34 -5.25
C ARG A 557 -10.08 35.28 -6.16
N SER A 558 -10.60 34.05 -6.15
CA SER A 558 -9.99 32.92 -6.85
C SER A 558 -10.50 32.76 -8.31
N ARG A 559 -9.72 32.09 -9.18
CA ARG A 559 -10.19 31.55 -10.48
C ARG A 559 -10.69 30.10 -10.35
N LEU A 560 -11.13 29.70 -9.16
CA LEU A 560 -11.45 28.32 -8.80
C LEU A 560 -12.66 27.80 -9.60
N LYS A 561 -12.51 26.69 -10.35
CA LYS A 561 -13.61 26.02 -11.09
C LYS A 561 -14.26 24.86 -10.32
N ALA A 562 -13.55 24.21 -9.39
CA ALA A 562 -14.04 23.10 -8.57
C ALA A 562 -13.14 22.85 -7.35
N LEU A 563 -13.69 22.23 -6.30
CA LEU A 563 -12.97 21.86 -5.08
C LEU A 563 -13.08 20.35 -4.80
N GLY A 564 -11.95 19.66 -4.71
CA GLY A 564 -11.88 18.28 -4.22
C GLY A 564 -11.62 18.25 -2.73
N LYS A 565 -12.53 17.64 -1.95
CA LYS A 565 -12.37 17.50 -0.49
C LYS A 565 -12.14 16.04 -0.11
N GLN A 566 -10.99 15.79 0.51
CA GLN A 566 -10.72 14.53 1.19
C GLN A 566 -11.64 14.40 2.44
N GLY A 567 -12.49 13.37 2.46
CA GLY A 567 -13.43 13.10 3.53
C GLY A 567 -14.85 13.67 3.31
N VAL A 568 -15.71 13.55 4.32
CA VAL A 568 -17.17 13.77 4.17
C VAL A 568 -17.61 15.18 4.56
N GLY A 569 -17.22 15.65 5.75
CA GLY A 569 -17.73 16.92 6.27
C GLY A 569 -17.20 18.11 5.49
N ILE A 570 -18.07 19.05 5.12
CA ILE A 570 -17.73 20.29 4.43
C ILE A 570 -17.83 21.51 5.37
N ASP A 571 -17.92 21.27 6.67
CA ASP A 571 -18.21 22.26 7.72
C ASP A 571 -17.19 23.42 7.77
N LYS A 572 -15.97 23.17 7.27
CA LYS A 572 -14.88 24.15 7.18
C LYS A 572 -14.82 24.91 5.85
N ILE A 573 -15.77 24.67 4.95
CA ILE A 573 -15.86 25.32 3.64
C ILE A 573 -17.13 26.17 3.64
N ASP A 574 -17.01 27.43 3.23
CA ASP A 574 -18.19 28.26 2.96
C ASP A 574 -18.92 27.75 1.70
N ALA A 575 -19.80 26.77 1.92
CA ALA A 575 -20.54 26.11 0.86
C ALA A 575 -21.51 27.07 0.15
N ASP A 576 -21.99 28.11 0.84
CA ASP A 576 -22.87 29.12 0.26
C ASP A 576 -22.10 30.03 -0.69
N ALA A 577 -20.89 30.47 -0.32
CA ALA A 577 -20.00 31.21 -1.21
C ALA A 577 -19.60 30.38 -2.45
N CYS A 578 -19.27 29.10 -2.27
CA CYS A 578 -19.02 28.18 -3.39
C CYS A 578 -20.24 28.08 -4.32
N LYS A 579 -21.44 27.91 -3.75
CA LYS A 579 -22.69 27.79 -4.52
C LYS A 579 -23.03 29.07 -5.29
N GLN A 580 -22.86 30.25 -4.67
CA GLN A 580 -23.10 31.54 -5.33
C GLN A 580 -22.21 31.77 -6.55
N ARG A 581 -21.02 31.17 -6.56
CA ARG A 581 -20.05 31.24 -7.67
C ARG A 581 -20.07 30.05 -8.61
N GLY A 582 -20.97 29.08 -8.40
CA GLY A 582 -21.06 27.88 -9.23
C GLY A 582 -19.84 26.95 -9.10
N ILE A 583 -19.16 26.96 -7.95
CA ILE A 583 -18.00 26.11 -7.67
C ILE A 583 -18.50 24.82 -7.00
N PRO A 584 -18.49 23.66 -7.69
CA PRO A 584 -18.88 22.40 -7.08
C PRO A 584 -17.83 21.90 -6.08
N ILE A 585 -18.32 21.25 -5.02
CA ILE A 585 -17.52 20.61 -3.98
C ILE A 585 -17.67 19.09 -4.12
N PHE A 586 -16.57 18.40 -4.38
CA PHE A 586 -16.49 16.95 -4.49
C PHE A 586 -15.94 16.36 -3.20
N ASN A 587 -16.83 16.10 -2.23
CA ASN A 587 -16.51 15.32 -1.02
C ASN A 587 -16.74 13.82 -1.27
N THR A 588 -16.39 12.97 -0.29
CA THR A 588 -16.44 11.50 -0.44
C THR A 588 -17.36 10.81 0.57
N PRO A 589 -18.68 11.09 0.56
CA PRO A 589 -19.64 10.48 1.49
C PRO A 589 -19.63 8.95 1.39
N GLY A 590 -19.63 8.28 2.55
CA GLY A 590 -19.73 6.83 2.66
C GLY A 590 -18.39 6.08 2.64
N VAL A 591 -17.33 6.65 2.05
CA VAL A 591 -16.02 5.99 1.95
C VAL A 591 -15.43 5.70 3.33
N ASN A 592 -15.48 6.67 4.24
CA ASN A 592 -14.98 6.50 5.60
C ASN A 592 -15.95 5.80 6.57
N ALA A 593 -17.12 5.35 6.11
CA ALA A 593 -18.18 4.90 6.99
C ALA A 593 -17.80 3.65 7.80
N GLN A 594 -17.02 2.75 7.19
CA GLN A 594 -16.55 1.53 7.84
C GLN A 594 -15.58 1.84 8.99
N ALA A 595 -14.56 2.67 8.76
CA ALA A 595 -13.57 3.05 9.77
C ALA A 595 -14.21 3.74 10.99
N VAL A 596 -15.17 4.63 10.75
CA VAL A 596 -15.89 5.29 11.86
C VAL A 596 -16.74 4.28 12.63
N ALA A 597 -17.40 3.33 11.94
CA ALA A 597 -18.19 2.30 12.60
C ALA A 597 -17.34 1.34 13.46
N GLU A 598 -16.11 1.03 13.03
CA GLU A 598 -15.14 0.27 13.82
C GLU A 598 -14.65 1.04 15.05
N THR A 599 -14.49 2.37 14.91
CA THR A 599 -14.18 3.26 16.03
C THR A 599 -15.32 3.27 17.07
N VAL A 600 -16.58 3.28 16.62
CA VAL A 600 -17.76 3.18 17.52
C VAL A 600 -17.73 1.88 18.32
N LEU A 601 -17.45 0.75 17.66
CA LEU A 601 -17.30 -0.54 18.34
C LEU A 601 -16.17 -0.49 19.38
N SER A 602 -15.00 0.04 18.98
CA SER A 602 -13.80 0.12 19.81
C SER A 602 -14.02 0.98 21.06
N LEU A 603 -14.61 2.17 20.91
CA LEU A 603 -14.95 3.06 22.01
C LEU A 603 -16.00 2.42 22.93
N THR A 604 -17.04 1.81 22.36
CA THR A 604 -18.08 1.11 23.13
C THR A 604 -17.46 0.01 24.01
N MET A 605 -16.62 -0.84 23.43
CA MET A 605 -15.97 -1.94 24.16
C MET A 605 -14.98 -1.41 25.21
N SER A 606 -14.23 -0.36 24.89
CA SER A 606 -13.27 0.26 25.80
C SER A 606 -13.95 0.86 27.04
N VAL A 607 -15.06 1.57 26.84
CA VAL A 607 -15.87 2.11 27.93
C VAL A 607 -16.51 0.96 28.72
N ALA A 608 -17.18 0.03 28.04
CA ALA A 608 -17.88 -1.09 28.69
C ALA A 608 -16.94 -1.94 29.55
N ARG A 609 -15.70 -2.17 29.12
CA ARG A 609 -14.71 -2.98 29.84
C ARG A 609 -13.78 -2.16 30.73
N GLN A 610 -14.00 -0.85 30.83
CA GLN A 610 -13.18 0.11 31.59
C GLN A 610 -11.69 0.07 31.21
N VAL A 611 -11.37 -0.24 29.94
CA VAL A 611 -9.99 -0.43 29.47
C VAL A 611 -9.17 0.83 29.73
N GLY A 612 -9.67 2.00 29.30
CA GLY A 612 -8.97 3.27 29.48
C GLY A 612 -8.61 3.57 30.95
N ARG A 613 -9.58 3.39 31.86
CA ARG A 613 -9.37 3.58 33.31
C ARG A 613 -8.33 2.63 33.87
N ILE A 614 -8.46 1.33 33.57
CA ILE A 614 -7.59 0.28 34.12
C ILE A 614 -6.16 0.51 33.62
N THR A 615 -5.98 0.71 32.32
CA THR A 615 -4.66 0.98 31.73
C THR A 615 -4.03 2.23 32.33
N ALA A 616 -4.79 3.34 32.44
CA ALA A 616 -4.26 4.58 33.02
C ALA A 616 -3.81 4.42 34.49
N LEU A 617 -4.56 3.66 35.30
CA LEU A 617 -4.19 3.40 36.69
C LEU A 617 -2.94 2.51 36.78
N GLN A 618 -2.86 1.46 35.96
CA GLN A 618 -1.71 0.55 35.92
C GLN A 618 -0.43 1.28 35.47
N SER A 619 -0.51 2.08 34.40
CA SER A 619 0.63 2.88 33.92
C SER A 619 1.08 3.93 34.93
N ALA A 620 0.17 4.43 35.78
CA ALA A 620 0.51 5.34 36.88
C ALA A 620 1.05 4.61 38.13
N GLY A 621 1.34 3.32 38.05
CA GLY A 621 1.86 2.51 39.16
C GLY A 621 0.84 2.24 40.28
N LYS A 622 -0.46 2.48 40.04
CA LYS A 622 -1.51 2.23 41.02
C LYS A 622 -1.97 0.77 40.94
N ALA A 623 -2.08 0.12 42.09
CA ALA A 623 -2.67 -1.21 42.16
C ALA A 623 -4.14 -1.17 41.75
N VAL A 624 -4.56 -2.09 40.87
CA VAL A 624 -5.95 -2.25 40.42
C VAL A 624 -6.45 -3.64 40.82
N PRO A 625 -6.96 -3.82 42.06
CA PRO A 625 -7.52 -5.10 42.48
C PRO A 625 -8.73 -5.48 41.60
N LYS A 626 -8.86 -6.75 41.25
CA LYS A 626 -9.94 -7.25 40.37
C LYS A 626 -11.33 -6.90 40.89
N GLU A 627 -11.48 -6.81 42.21
CA GLU A 627 -12.72 -6.48 42.91
C GLU A 627 -13.19 -5.04 42.64
N THR A 628 -12.28 -4.17 42.19
CA THR A 628 -12.57 -2.78 41.80
C THR A 628 -12.89 -2.62 40.32
N CYS A 629 -12.92 -3.71 39.56
CA CYS A 629 -13.21 -3.73 38.13
C CYS A 629 -14.62 -4.27 37.88
N SER A 630 -15.52 -3.44 37.36
CA SER A 630 -16.92 -3.82 37.09
C SER A 630 -17.38 -3.35 35.71
N GLY A 631 -17.09 -4.15 34.68
CA GLY A 631 -17.47 -3.87 33.31
C GLY A 631 -18.87 -4.34 32.92
N LEU A 632 -19.31 -3.96 31.73
CA LEU A 632 -20.55 -4.38 31.08
C LEU A 632 -20.28 -5.41 29.98
N ILE A 633 -21.22 -6.35 29.82
CA ILE A 633 -21.27 -7.24 28.66
C ILE A 633 -22.21 -6.60 27.63
N ILE A 634 -21.74 -6.42 26.39
CA ILE A 634 -22.53 -5.79 25.30
C ILE A 634 -23.41 -6.80 24.55
N ARG A 635 -23.06 -8.09 24.56
CA ARG A 635 -23.82 -9.14 23.86
C ARG A 635 -25.31 -9.09 24.21
N ASN A 636 -26.16 -9.19 23.20
CA ASN A 636 -27.64 -9.15 23.29
C ASN A 636 -28.23 -7.85 23.88
N LYS A 637 -27.44 -6.79 24.08
CA LYS A 637 -27.94 -5.48 24.51
C LYS A 637 -28.61 -4.70 23.37
N THR A 638 -29.32 -3.63 23.72
CA THR A 638 -29.93 -2.72 22.76
C THR A 638 -28.96 -1.60 22.37
N ILE A 639 -28.72 -1.44 21.07
CA ILE A 639 -27.96 -0.33 20.50
C ILE A 639 -28.95 0.66 19.90
N GLY A 640 -28.96 1.87 20.45
CA GLY A 640 -29.70 3.02 19.99
C GLY A 640 -28.86 3.82 19.00
N ILE A 641 -29.34 3.98 17.77
CA ILE A 641 -28.64 4.69 16.71
C ILE A 641 -29.43 5.96 16.36
N VAL A 642 -28.81 7.13 16.56
CA VAL A 642 -29.38 8.42 16.18
C VAL A 642 -28.69 8.86 14.89
N GLY A 643 -29.42 8.81 13.77
CA GLY A 643 -28.89 8.97 12.42
C GLY A 643 -28.52 7.61 11.81
N MET A 644 -29.33 7.11 10.89
CA MET A 644 -29.15 5.79 10.25
C MET A 644 -28.73 5.94 8.78
N GLY A 645 -27.79 6.86 8.54
CA GLY A 645 -27.12 7.04 7.26
C GLY A 645 -25.99 6.02 7.04
N ASN A 646 -25.01 6.37 6.21
CA ASN A 646 -23.91 5.47 5.83
C ASN A 646 -23.18 4.84 7.02
N ILE A 647 -22.86 5.63 8.07
CA ILE A 647 -22.17 5.14 9.27
C ILE A 647 -23.12 4.31 10.15
N GLY A 648 -24.31 4.84 10.44
CA GLY A 648 -25.29 4.17 11.31
C GLY A 648 -25.67 2.78 10.80
N GLN A 649 -25.81 2.59 9.49
CA GLN A 649 -26.08 1.28 8.91
C GLN A 649 -24.93 0.28 9.12
N LYS A 650 -23.67 0.72 8.99
CA LYS A 650 -22.50 -0.13 9.26
C LYS A 650 -22.41 -0.49 10.74
N VAL A 651 -22.69 0.46 11.63
CA VAL A 651 -22.76 0.21 13.08
C VAL A 651 -23.85 -0.81 13.40
N ALA A 652 -25.05 -0.65 12.85
CA ALA A 652 -26.15 -1.59 13.03
C ALA A 652 -25.76 -3.02 12.59
N ALA A 653 -25.11 -3.15 11.42
CA ALA A 653 -24.64 -4.42 10.91
C ALA A 653 -23.59 -5.07 11.82
N ILE A 654 -22.60 -4.30 12.29
CA ILE A 654 -21.52 -4.79 13.16
C ILE A 654 -22.08 -5.31 14.49
N PHE A 655 -22.87 -4.49 15.20
CA PHE A 655 -23.38 -4.87 16.52
C PHE A 655 -24.40 -6.01 16.45
N ARG A 656 -25.24 -6.02 15.42
CA ARG A 656 -26.21 -7.09 15.23
C ARG A 656 -25.51 -8.40 14.85
N GLY A 657 -24.66 -8.37 13.82
CA GLY A 657 -24.01 -9.55 13.26
C GLY A 657 -22.94 -10.13 14.19
N GLY A 658 -22.14 -9.27 14.83
CA GLY A 658 -21.04 -9.69 15.70
C GLY A 658 -21.44 -9.99 17.14
N LEU A 659 -22.42 -9.26 17.70
CA LEU A 659 -22.74 -9.32 19.14
C LEU A 659 -24.20 -9.71 19.43
N GLY A 660 -25.00 -9.99 18.40
CA GLY A 660 -26.41 -10.38 18.56
C GLY A 660 -27.28 -9.25 19.16
N CYS A 661 -26.83 -8.00 19.07
CA CYS A 661 -27.53 -6.88 19.66
C CYS A 661 -28.86 -6.57 18.96
N ARG A 662 -29.79 -6.00 19.72
CA ARG A 662 -31.04 -5.43 19.20
C ARG A 662 -30.76 -4.00 18.74
N ILE A 663 -31.26 -3.62 17.58
CA ILE A 663 -31.07 -2.26 17.05
C ILE A 663 -32.37 -1.48 17.22
N VAL A 664 -32.28 -0.28 17.82
CA VAL A 664 -33.33 0.73 17.83
C VAL A 664 -32.76 1.96 17.15
N ALA A 665 -33.44 2.53 16.16
CA ALA A 665 -32.88 3.63 15.38
C ALA A 665 -33.90 4.76 15.15
N TYR A 666 -33.40 5.99 15.20
CA TYR A 666 -34.16 7.20 14.91
C TYR A 666 -33.44 8.00 13.82
N ASP A 667 -34.17 8.33 12.76
CA ASP A 667 -33.75 9.28 11.74
C ASP A 667 -35.00 9.99 11.19
N PRO A 668 -35.10 11.32 11.37
CA PRO A 668 -36.27 12.07 10.95
C PRO A 668 -36.29 12.38 9.44
N LEU A 669 -35.18 12.18 8.72
CA LEU A 669 -35.02 12.62 7.34
C LEU A 669 -35.23 11.50 6.32
N LEU A 670 -34.93 10.26 6.70
CA LEU A 670 -35.04 9.12 5.78
C LEU A 670 -36.46 8.53 5.74
N PRO A 671 -36.94 8.04 4.58
CA PRO A 671 -38.29 7.46 4.44
C PRO A 671 -38.45 6.16 5.26
N LYS A 672 -39.70 5.73 5.52
CA LYS A 672 -40.03 4.62 6.43
C LYS A 672 -39.35 3.29 6.06
N ASP A 673 -39.11 3.06 4.78
CA ASP A 673 -38.54 1.86 4.16
C ASP A 673 -37.02 1.94 3.90
N ALA A 674 -36.35 3.03 4.27
CA ALA A 674 -34.94 3.28 3.94
C ALA A 674 -33.94 2.21 4.44
N TRP A 675 -34.33 1.38 5.41
CA TRP A 675 -33.45 0.38 6.04
C TRP A 675 -34.09 -1.01 6.12
N ALA A 676 -34.93 -1.35 5.15
CA ALA A 676 -35.66 -2.63 5.12
C ALA A 676 -34.74 -3.86 5.25
N ASP A 677 -33.49 -3.76 4.77
CA ASP A 677 -32.52 -4.85 4.77
C ASP A 677 -31.83 -5.08 6.13
N ILE A 678 -32.03 -4.20 7.10
CA ILE A 678 -31.41 -4.31 8.43
C ILE A 678 -32.54 -4.55 9.44
N PRO A 679 -32.57 -5.68 10.16
CA PRO A 679 -33.62 -5.86 11.17
C PRO A 679 -33.39 -4.92 12.37
N HIS A 680 -34.32 -4.00 12.58
CA HIS A 680 -34.28 -2.96 13.61
C HIS A 680 -35.70 -2.62 14.11
N VAL A 681 -35.78 -1.90 15.23
CA VAL A 681 -36.98 -1.18 15.65
C VAL A 681 -36.77 0.28 15.28
N ARG A 682 -37.68 0.84 14.47
CA ARG A 682 -37.64 2.27 14.16
C ARG A 682 -38.35 3.04 15.27
N ALA A 683 -37.62 3.92 15.94
CA ALA A 683 -38.16 4.88 16.89
C ALA A 683 -38.76 6.07 16.14
N GLU A 684 -39.88 6.59 16.63
CA GLU A 684 -40.55 7.78 16.10
C GLU A 684 -40.01 9.06 16.76
N THR A 685 -39.38 8.94 17.93
CA THR A 685 -38.80 10.06 18.68
C THR A 685 -37.38 9.74 19.17
N LEU A 686 -36.60 10.78 19.51
CA LEU A 686 -35.28 10.63 20.11
C LEU A 686 -35.39 9.95 21.48
N GLU A 687 -36.39 10.34 22.26
CA GLU A 687 -36.64 9.87 23.61
C GLU A 687 -36.82 8.35 23.66
N GLU A 688 -37.54 7.77 22.70
CA GLU A 688 -37.70 6.31 22.58
C GLU A 688 -36.36 5.57 22.43
N VAL A 689 -35.39 6.17 21.70
CA VAL A 689 -34.04 5.61 21.58
C VAL A 689 -33.31 5.70 22.92
N LEU A 690 -33.33 6.87 23.56
CA LEU A 690 -32.59 7.13 24.80
C LEU A 690 -33.06 6.23 25.95
N GLU A 691 -34.37 6.03 26.10
CA GLU A 691 -34.95 5.26 27.20
C GLU A 691 -34.77 3.74 27.01
N SER A 692 -34.66 3.26 25.77
CA SER A 692 -34.60 1.83 25.44
C SER A 692 -33.18 1.28 25.25
N ALA A 693 -32.22 2.13 24.87
CA ALA A 693 -30.86 1.72 24.52
C ALA A 693 -29.95 1.49 25.74
N ASP A 694 -29.04 0.52 25.61
CA ASP A 694 -27.91 0.35 26.53
C ASP A 694 -26.63 1.00 25.99
N VAL A 695 -26.56 1.23 24.68
CA VAL A 695 -25.53 2.06 24.04
C VAL A 695 -26.24 2.99 23.08
N VAL A 696 -26.05 4.30 23.22
CA VAL A 696 -26.55 5.31 22.29
C VAL A 696 -25.38 5.84 21.48
N THR A 697 -25.49 5.82 20.15
CA THR A 697 -24.44 6.32 19.25
C THR A 697 -25.00 7.31 18.23
N LEU A 698 -24.26 8.40 18.04
CA LEU A 698 -24.70 9.56 17.27
C LEU A 698 -23.97 9.61 15.92
N HIS A 699 -24.74 9.70 14.83
CA HIS A 699 -24.27 9.76 13.44
C HIS A 699 -25.06 10.81 12.63
N ILE A 700 -25.30 11.97 13.23
CA ILE A 700 -26.00 13.10 12.63
C ILE A 700 -25.03 14.28 12.40
N PRO A 701 -25.29 15.15 11.41
CA PRO A 701 -24.51 16.38 11.24
C PRO A 701 -24.74 17.35 12.41
N LEU A 702 -23.77 18.24 12.63
CA LEU A 702 -23.94 19.38 13.52
C LEU A 702 -24.65 20.51 12.76
N LEU A 703 -25.88 20.81 13.19
CA LEU A 703 -26.75 21.84 12.66
C LEU A 703 -27.24 22.71 13.84
N PRO A 704 -27.81 23.90 13.60
CA PRO A 704 -28.42 24.70 14.67
C PRO A 704 -29.44 23.90 15.50
N GLN A 705 -30.19 22.98 14.87
CA GLN A 705 -31.21 22.15 15.52
C GLN A 705 -30.63 20.93 16.25
N THR A 706 -29.41 20.48 15.92
CA THR A 706 -28.76 19.32 16.55
C THR A 706 -27.64 19.71 17.52
N ARG A 707 -27.36 21.01 17.66
CA ARG A 707 -26.45 21.55 18.67
C ARG A 707 -27.05 21.39 20.07
N GLY A 708 -26.31 20.77 20.97
CA GLY A 708 -26.77 20.45 22.32
C GLY A 708 -27.96 19.49 22.34
N LEU A 709 -28.15 18.69 21.28
CA LEU A 709 -29.26 17.73 21.19
C LEU A 709 -29.26 16.75 22.36
N ILE A 710 -28.07 16.32 22.79
CA ILE A 710 -27.89 15.52 23.99
C ILE A 710 -27.34 16.44 25.08
N SER A 711 -28.24 16.91 25.95
CA SER A 711 -27.93 17.72 27.14
C SER A 711 -28.40 17.00 28.41
N TYR A 712 -28.29 17.63 29.57
CA TYR A 712 -28.59 17.01 30.86
C TYR A 712 -29.99 16.35 30.93
N PRO A 713 -31.08 16.96 30.41
CA PRO A 713 -32.39 16.31 30.36
C PRO A 713 -32.41 15.02 29.54
N GLN A 714 -31.71 14.96 28.40
CA GLN A 714 -31.62 13.75 27.57
C GLN A 714 -30.76 12.68 28.25
N LEU A 715 -29.62 13.08 28.83
CA LEU A 715 -28.74 12.18 29.59
C LEU A 715 -29.48 11.55 30.78
N SER A 716 -30.34 12.32 31.46
CA SER A 716 -31.15 11.85 32.57
C SER A 716 -32.23 10.81 32.19
N ARG A 717 -32.61 10.75 30.91
CA ARG A 717 -33.56 9.75 30.39
C ARG A 717 -32.89 8.44 29.98
N MET A 718 -31.58 8.45 29.80
CA MET A 718 -30.84 7.24 29.49
C MET A 718 -30.83 6.28 30.68
N LYS A 719 -30.60 5.00 30.42
CA LYS A 719 -30.40 4.03 31.51
C LYS A 719 -29.15 4.38 32.29
N ARG A 720 -29.16 4.14 33.60
CA ARG A 720 -27.96 4.31 34.46
C ARG A 720 -26.73 3.54 33.99
N ASN A 721 -26.93 2.40 33.33
CA ASN A 721 -25.86 1.59 32.77
C ASN A 721 -25.61 1.85 31.27
N ALA A 722 -26.17 2.93 30.70
CA ALA A 722 -26.02 3.24 29.29
C ALA A 722 -24.64 3.83 28.98
N ILE A 723 -24.16 3.59 27.76
CA ILE A 723 -22.95 4.20 27.21
C ILE A 723 -23.35 5.17 26.10
N LEU A 724 -22.83 6.39 26.12
CA LEU A 724 -22.99 7.37 25.03
C LEU A 724 -21.75 7.38 24.13
N ILE A 725 -21.93 7.31 22.81
CA ILE A 725 -20.84 7.38 21.84
C ILE A 725 -21.07 8.54 20.87
N ASN A 726 -20.10 9.46 20.79
CA ASN A 726 -20.09 10.53 19.80
C ASN A 726 -18.84 10.44 18.91
N THR A 727 -19.05 9.93 17.70
CA THR A 727 -18.06 9.92 16.60
C THR A 727 -18.55 10.74 15.40
N ALA A 728 -19.50 11.66 15.64
CA ALA A 728 -20.08 12.51 14.61
C ALA A 728 -19.42 13.89 14.59
N ARG A 729 -19.70 14.75 15.58
CA ARG A 729 -19.16 16.10 15.71
C ARG A 729 -19.21 16.57 17.17
N GLY A 730 -18.26 17.43 17.55
CA GLY A 730 -18.35 18.22 18.77
C GLY A 730 -19.58 19.11 18.79
N GLY A 731 -20.15 19.35 19.96
CA GLY A 731 -21.29 20.25 20.16
C GLY A 731 -22.66 19.67 19.84
N ILE A 732 -22.75 18.41 19.37
CA ILE A 732 -24.02 17.67 19.35
C ILE A 732 -24.41 17.25 20.78
N VAL A 733 -23.40 16.85 21.55
CA VAL A 733 -23.51 16.63 22.99
C VAL A 733 -23.06 17.90 23.69
N ASP A 734 -23.84 18.38 24.65
CA ASP A 734 -23.37 19.41 25.58
C ASP A 734 -22.35 18.77 26.52
N GLU A 735 -21.08 19.09 26.32
CA GLU A 735 -19.96 18.45 27.03
C GLU A 735 -19.91 18.83 28.51
N THR A 736 -20.47 19.99 28.89
CA THR A 736 -20.55 20.42 30.30
C THR A 736 -21.62 19.61 31.03
N ASP A 737 -22.77 19.43 30.40
CA ASP A 737 -23.84 18.59 30.92
C ASP A 737 -23.43 17.11 30.94
N LEU A 738 -22.63 16.65 29.98
CA LEU A 738 -22.06 15.31 29.98
C LEU A 738 -21.12 15.10 31.16
N GLU A 739 -20.21 16.04 31.42
CA GLU A 739 -19.33 16.02 32.60
C GLU A 739 -20.16 15.87 33.88
N ARG A 740 -21.17 16.73 34.04
CA ARG A 740 -22.08 16.67 35.18
C ARG A 740 -22.82 15.33 35.29
N ALA A 741 -23.37 14.82 34.19
CA ALA A 741 -24.10 13.55 34.19
C ALA A 741 -23.21 12.34 34.55
N LEU A 742 -21.93 12.38 34.21
CA LEU A 742 -20.95 11.35 34.56
C LEU A 742 -20.52 11.44 36.03
N GLU A 743 -20.37 12.66 36.57
CA GLU A 743 -20.10 12.90 37.99
C GLU A 743 -21.28 12.45 38.87
N GLU A 744 -22.51 12.71 38.44
CA GLU A 744 -23.74 12.28 39.12
C GLU A 744 -24.11 10.81 38.85
N GLU A 745 -23.30 10.09 38.06
CA GLU A 745 -23.49 8.69 37.68
C GLU A 745 -24.85 8.39 37.02
N LEU A 746 -25.36 9.34 36.23
CA LEU A 746 -26.60 9.18 35.47
C LEU A 746 -26.47 8.18 34.33
N ILE A 747 -25.25 8.00 33.81
CA ILE A 747 -24.89 7.01 32.79
C ILE A 747 -23.60 6.29 33.16
N PHE A 748 -23.33 5.15 32.51
CA PHE A 748 -22.15 4.33 32.83
C PHE A 748 -20.85 5.03 32.41
N GLY A 749 -20.85 5.59 31.21
CA GLY A 749 -19.68 6.22 30.61
C GLY A 749 -19.92 6.74 29.20
N ALA A 750 -18.90 7.37 28.62
CA ALA A 750 -18.96 7.92 27.27
C ALA A 750 -17.69 7.65 26.44
N GLY A 751 -17.86 7.49 25.13
CA GLY A 751 -16.79 7.39 24.15
C GLY A 751 -16.83 8.57 23.18
N LEU A 752 -15.75 9.34 23.09
CA LEU A 752 -15.69 10.58 22.29
C LEU A 752 -14.52 10.56 21.32
N ASP A 753 -14.81 10.71 20.03
CA ASP A 753 -13.80 10.97 18.98
C ASP A 753 -13.87 12.41 18.46
N CYS A 754 -15.03 13.06 18.58
CA CYS A 754 -15.21 14.46 18.18
C CYS A 754 -15.49 15.35 19.39
N HIS A 755 -14.92 16.55 19.38
CA HIS A 755 -14.90 17.48 20.50
C HIS A 755 -15.31 18.88 20.05
N GLU A 756 -15.93 19.66 20.92
CA GLU A 756 -16.21 21.07 20.61
C GLU A 756 -14.92 21.89 20.42
N GLN A 757 -13.88 21.61 21.20
CA GLN A 757 -12.53 22.09 20.93
C GLN A 757 -11.69 20.95 20.38
N GLU A 758 -11.28 21.10 19.13
CA GLU A 758 -10.34 20.20 18.48
C GLU A 758 -9.01 20.94 18.20
N PRO A 759 -7.85 20.42 18.64
CA PRO A 759 -7.67 19.18 19.40
C PRO A 759 -8.13 19.30 20.87
N PRO A 760 -8.58 18.20 21.51
CA PRO A 760 -8.96 18.24 22.92
C PRO A 760 -7.73 18.47 23.80
N THR A 761 -7.81 19.43 24.73
CA THR A 761 -6.71 19.75 25.65
C THR A 761 -7.02 19.36 27.09
N ARG A 762 -5.98 19.20 27.90
CA ARG A 762 -6.13 18.87 29.33
C ARG A 762 -6.82 19.98 30.11
N GLU A 763 -6.63 21.24 29.73
CA GLU A 763 -7.24 22.40 30.39
C GLU A 763 -8.77 22.37 30.26
N ARG A 764 -9.27 21.95 29.08
CA ARG A 764 -10.71 21.86 28.83
C ARG A 764 -11.32 20.54 29.29
N TYR A 765 -10.66 19.41 29.01
CA TYR A 765 -11.23 18.06 29.19
C TYR A 765 -10.68 17.29 30.38
N GLY A 766 -9.76 17.87 31.16
CA GLY A 766 -9.11 17.16 32.27
C GLY A 766 -10.08 16.69 33.35
N ARG A 767 -11.17 17.42 33.61
CA ARG A 767 -12.19 17.06 34.61
C ARG A 767 -13.01 15.85 34.16
N ILE A 768 -13.61 15.90 32.97
CA ILE A 768 -14.35 14.76 32.41
C ILE A 768 -13.47 13.50 32.26
N TRP A 769 -12.18 13.62 31.91
CA TRP A 769 -11.27 12.47 31.87
C TRP A 769 -10.94 11.91 33.27
N ALA A 770 -10.83 12.78 34.28
CA ALA A 770 -10.56 12.36 35.66
C ALA A 770 -11.67 11.50 36.26
N THR A 771 -12.89 11.54 35.72
CA THR A 771 -13.99 10.63 36.12
C THR A 771 -13.63 9.15 35.89
N GLY A 772 -12.70 8.85 34.97
CA GLY A 772 -12.36 7.49 34.55
C GLY A 772 -13.51 6.75 33.84
N ARG A 773 -14.60 7.44 33.52
CA ARG A 773 -15.78 6.91 32.83
C ARG A 773 -15.83 7.32 31.36
N VAL A 774 -14.83 8.06 30.89
CA VAL A 774 -14.72 8.51 29.49
C VAL A 774 -13.49 7.93 28.83
N VAL A 775 -13.67 7.42 27.62
CA VAL A 775 -12.59 7.11 26.68
C VAL A 775 -12.66 8.12 25.56
N SER A 776 -11.57 8.85 25.35
CA SER A 776 -11.50 9.95 24.39
C SER A 776 -10.30 9.77 23.48
N THR A 777 -10.51 9.97 22.18
CA THR A 777 -9.46 10.09 21.17
C THR A 777 -9.46 11.50 20.60
N PRO A 778 -8.37 12.01 20.01
CA PRO A 778 -8.48 13.10 19.05
C PRO A 778 -9.34 12.64 17.86
N HIS A 779 -9.78 13.56 17.00
CA HIS A 779 -10.66 13.24 15.85
C HIS A 779 -9.96 12.37 14.80
N VAL A 780 -9.96 11.06 15.04
CA VAL A 780 -9.19 10.06 14.28
C VAL A 780 -10.05 8.90 13.78
N GLY A 781 -11.37 8.95 13.97
CA GLY A 781 -12.27 7.86 13.57
C GLY A 781 -12.22 7.48 12.09
N ALA A 782 -11.69 8.34 11.22
CA ALA A 782 -11.43 8.07 9.80
C ALA A 782 -9.94 8.05 9.41
N ALA A 783 -9.02 8.20 10.37
CA ALA A 783 -7.59 8.43 10.14
C ALA A 783 -6.78 7.13 10.00
N THR A 784 -7.30 6.15 9.28
CA THR A 784 -6.58 4.93 8.88
C THR A 784 -5.89 5.13 7.53
N ALA A 785 -4.75 4.49 7.29
CA ALA A 785 -4.04 4.51 6.01
C ALA A 785 -4.95 4.21 4.81
N GLU A 786 -5.77 3.18 4.94
CA GLU A 786 -6.71 2.68 3.94
C GLU A 786 -7.77 3.75 3.61
N THR A 787 -8.50 4.22 4.63
CA THR A 787 -9.51 5.29 4.46
C THR A 787 -8.92 6.58 3.90
N GLN A 788 -7.72 6.99 4.32
CA GLN A 788 -7.07 8.20 3.79
C GLN A 788 -6.79 8.04 2.29
N MET A 789 -6.31 6.87 1.86
CA MET A 789 -6.06 6.58 0.44
C MET A 789 -7.34 6.49 -0.38
N GLU A 790 -8.38 5.82 0.12
CA GLU A 790 -9.66 5.68 -0.57
C GLU A 790 -10.37 7.02 -0.73
N THR A 791 -10.40 7.84 0.34
CA THR A 791 -11.03 9.18 0.29
C THR A 791 -10.25 10.14 -0.59
N ALA A 792 -8.91 10.10 -0.59
CA ALA A 792 -8.11 10.91 -1.51
C ALA A 792 -8.38 10.50 -2.95
N THR A 793 -8.37 9.21 -3.25
CA THR A 793 -8.60 8.67 -4.59
C THR A 793 -9.99 9.03 -5.11
N ALA A 794 -11.04 8.82 -4.31
CA ALA A 794 -12.40 9.12 -4.72
C ALA A 794 -12.64 10.63 -4.94
N ALA A 795 -11.96 11.50 -4.20
CA ALA A 795 -12.04 12.95 -4.42
C ALA A 795 -11.34 13.35 -5.74
N ILE A 796 -10.18 12.76 -6.04
CA ILE A 796 -9.43 13.00 -7.28
C ILE A 796 -10.22 12.51 -8.49
N ASP A 797 -10.70 11.27 -8.46
CA ASP A 797 -11.41 10.67 -9.58
C ASP A 797 -12.66 11.51 -9.94
N ARG A 798 -13.41 11.99 -8.93
CA ARG A 798 -14.58 12.88 -9.16
C ARG A 798 -14.21 14.25 -9.70
N LEU A 799 -13.09 14.81 -9.25
CA LEU A 799 -12.61 16.09 -9.74
C LEU A 799 -12.14 15.98 -11.20
N ALA A 800 -11.41 14.91 -11.54
CA ALA A 800 -10.97 14.61 -12.88
C ALA A 800 -12.16 14.42 -13.83
N GLU A 801 -13.15 13.61 -13.45
CA GLU A 801 -14.39 13.45 -14.23
C GLU A 801 -15.13 14.76 -14.50
N TYR A 802 -15.09 15.70 -13.55
CA TYR A 802 -15.71 17.01 -13.73
C TYR A 802 -14.92 17.90 -14.69
N ILE A 803 -13.58 17.90 -14.57
CA ILE A 803 -12.70 18.66 -15.46
C ILE A 803 -12.80 18.14 -16.89
N ASP A 804 -12.83 16.82 -17.09
CA ASP A 804 -13.00 16.18 -18.41
C ASP A 804 -14.34 16.54 -19.10
N ARG A 805 -15.36 16.93 -18.33
CA ARG A 805 -16.64 17.41 -18.88
C ARG A 805 -16.63 18.89 -19.24
N LEU A 806 -15.66 19.66 -18.75
CA LEU A 806 -15.51 21.09 -19.04
C LEU A 806 -14.65 21.36 -20.29
N SER A 807 -13.80 20.40 -20.66
CA SER A 807 -13.04 20.34 -21.92
C SER A 807 -13.88 19.78 -23.05
#